data_AF-A0AA94XTZ2-F1
#
_entry.id   AF-A0AA94XTZ2-F1
#
_cell.length_a   1.000
_cell.length_b   1.000
_cell.length_c   1.000
_cell.angle_alpha   90.00
_cell.angle_beta   90.00
_cell.angle_gamma   90.00
#
_symmetry.space_group_name_H-M   'P 1'
#
loop_
_entity.id
_entity.type
_entity.pdbx_description
1 polymer ?
#
loop_
_entity_poly.entity_id
_entity_poly.type
_entity_poly.pdbx_seq_one_letter_code
_entity_poly.pdbx_strand_id
1 'polypeptide(L)'
;MRGGTSKCWVFERSELDVPGFTTDEVLLRLFGSPDPRQIDGVGGGSSTTSKAVILSPSDEPGIDVEYTFAQVGIDQAVVDWGSNCGNCSAVIAPYALKRGWVDPDHGILTVRIRNTNTGQILIERMDLDSSQAPVLIPGVPFPGQVVDIGFLDPAGATTGALFPDGQQLTTLGVHDEDADARSEISATLIDAGAPLVIIDADAAGLGAIGFGDWITESITEMPRLERIRRAGAVAMGLARTEAEAQRAIPKLAIVAAAEPGGDADINVMMLSMGAPHPALAITGSIGLSIAAHHPGTLIAQKLASAPDGELRLQTPAGLLTTWQRQIDGQLSVGTTRTARELADATLSFDPIGDRSGDPTVTVAQVAGLDEQQLEPDPEPHRRRTVFASVAAFAVLGLGATLVGGGLLNPPATTADGDYAGETLQMVIPLAEGGGTDTWARFVGQELVQDIPGQPGFAPVNEAGGEGITGSNRFASSAADDGTELLVSTATTVVPWVLDRHVVKYSFEDLEPVLVNGTGGVIYARTAAGVKSPKDLIGRKKPVVFGGITATGLDLTTLVAFDLLEADISATFGFEGRGPVNLALQRGEVDIDYSTTSSYHSAVEPIAKEGSATVLMSFGQLDEHGKVVRDPNFKDTPTVVEVYEQLYGKAPSGPKFEAYKTLLGLTYTYQKGLWAPKDAPEEAVDLLRNSAHELSGDTDFNNKAEKVLGGYPIVADENLSQRVKDAYTVTDETKGYVTALLKDSYGIELD
;
A
#
# COMPACT_ATOMS: atom_id res chain seq x y z
N MET A 1 4.71 -4.77 19.49
CA MET A 1 5.10 -6.16 19.13
C MET A 1 4.69 -6.47 17.69
N ARG A 2 5.29 -7.49 17.04
CA ARG A 2 4.76 -8.10 15.81
C ARG A 2 3.95 -9.34 16.19
N GLY A 3 2.72 -9.44 15.72
CA GLY A 3 1.89 -10.64 15.79
C GLY A 3 1.45 -11.05 14.39
N GLY A 4 1.84 -12.23 13.93
CA GLY A 4 1.61 -12.63 12.54
C GLY A 4 2.18 -11.60 11.55
N THR A 5 1.41 -11.24 10.54
CA THR A 5 1.77 -10.21 9.54
C THR A 5 1.36 -8.79 9.96
N SER A 6 1.24 -8.49 11.25
CA SER A 6 0.84 -7.16 11.76
C SER A 6 1.77 -6.65 12.87
N LYS A 7 1.92 -5.33 12.96
CA LYS A 7 2.52 -4.65 14.13
C LYS A 7 1.38 -4.17 15.03
N CYS A 8 1.42 -4.57 16.29
CA CYS A 8 0.40 -4.30 17.28
C CYS A 8 1.04 -3.69 18.52
N TRP A 9 0.53 -2.55 18.97
CA TRP A 9 0.92 -1.92 20.23
C TRP A 9 0.12 -2.54 21.37
N VAL A 10 0.82 -3.08 22.36
CA VAL A 10 0.22 -3.78 23.49
C VAL A 10 0.22 -2.83 24.69
N PHE A 11 -0.95 -2.62 25.28
CA PHE A 11 -1.17 -1.78 26.45
C PHE A 11 -1.80 -2.61 27.55
N GLU A 12 -1.41 -2.38 28.80
CA GLU A 12 -2.23 -2.87 29.92
C GLU A 12 -3.45 -1.94 30.08
N ARG A 13 -4.62 -2.50 30.38
CA ARG A 13 -5.87 -1.71 30.51
C ARG A 13 -5.69 -0.51 31.43
N SER A 14 -5.03 -0.69 32.57
CA SER A 14 -4.79 0.36 33.57
C SER A 14 -3.89 1.50 33.07
N GLU A 15 -3.08 1.29 32.03
CA GLU A 15 -2.21 2.32 31.46
C GLU A 15 -2.98 3.28 30.53
N LEU A 16 -4.17 2.89 30.08
CA LEU A 16 -5.04 3.71 29.22
C LEU A 16 -6.08 4.50 30.03
N ASP A 17 -6.17 4.29 31.34
CA ASP A 17 -7.08 5.00 32.24
C ASP A 17 -6.51 6.38 32.62
N VAL A 18 -6.47 7.29 31.65
CA VAL A 18 -5.94 8.66 31.84
C VAL A 18 -7.04 9.60 32.32
N PRO A 19 -6.91 10.24 33.49
CA PRO A 19 -7.93 11.15 34.01
C PRO A 19 -8.28 12.29 33.04
N GLY A 20 -9.56 12.43 32.72
CA GLY A 20 -10.06 13.48 31.82
C GLY A 20 -10.05 13.10 30.33
N PHE A 21 -9.59 11.91 29.96
CA PHE A 21 -9.62 11.41 28.59
C PHE A 21 -10.35 10.07 28.51
N THR A 22 -11.08 9.87 27.43
CA THR A 22 -11.61 8.55 27.05
C THR A 22 -10.50 7.69 26.44
N THR A 23 -10.67 6.36 26.47
CA THR A 23 -9.71 5.44 25.81
C THR A 23 -9.54 5.75 24.33
N ASP A 24 -10.61 6.15 23.63
CA ASP A 24 -10.56 6.56 22.23
C ASP A 24 -9.65 7.77 22.03
N GLU A 25 -9.80 8.82 22.85
CA GLU A 25 -8.96 10.01 22.77
C GLU A 25 -7.50 9.69 23.07
N VAL A 26 -7.23 8.86 24.08
CA VAL A 26 -5.89 8.39 24.39
C VAL A 26 -5.30 7.65 23.19
N LEU A 27 -5.99 6.63 22.67
CA LEU A 27 -5.48 5.83 21.55
C LEU A 27 -5.27 6.67 20.29
N LEU A 28 -6.19 7.56 19.94
CA LEU A 28 -6.01 8.46 18.81
C LEU A 28 -4.74 9.30 18.97
N ARG A 29 -4.47 9.85 20.16
CA ARG A 29 -3.23 10.61 20.39
C ARG A 29 -1.98 9.76 20.39
N LEU A 30 -2.00 8.62 21.06
CA LEU A 30 -0.84 7.72 21.09
C LEU A 30 -0.45 7.26 19.69
N PHE A 31 -1.44 7.03 18.81
CA PHE A 31 -1.21 6.62 17.43
C PHE A 31 -0.97 7.78 16.46
N GLY A 32 -1.09 9.04 16.89
CA GLY A 32 -0.90 10.20 16.02
C GLY A 32 -2.05 10.41 15.03
N SER A 33 -3.26 9.96 15.38
CA SER A 33 -4.44 10.02 14.53
C SER A 33 -5.38 11.19 14.90
N PRO A 34 -6.08 11.80 13.92
CA PRO A 34 -6.04 11.51 12.49
C PRO A 34 -4.81 12.14 11.80
N ASP A 35 -4.01 11.31 11.14
CA ASP A 35 -2.93 11.68 10.24
C ASP A 35 -2.65 10.45 9.38
N PRO A 36 -2.82 10.51 8.04
CA PRO A 36 -2.46 9.42 7.13
C PRO A 36 -1.04 8.85 7.37
N ARG A 37 -0.10 9.70 7.82
CA ARG A 37 1.29 9.31 8.12
C ARG A 37 1.47 8.80 9.55
N GLN A 38 0.56 9.17 10.46
CA GLN A 38 0.67 8.96 11.90
C GLN A 38 2.01 9.46 12.48
N ILE A 39 2.52 10.59 11.97
CA ILE A 39 3.89 11.04 12.24
C ILE A 39 4.10 11.47 13.68
N ASP A 40 3.03 11.92 14.35
CA ASP A 40 3.01 12.40 15.74
C ASP A 40 2.49 11.32 16.70
N GLY A 41 2.81 10.05 16.42
CA GLY A 41 2.47 8.94 17.28
C GLY A 41 3.10 7.64 16.84
N VAL A 42 2.61 6.54 17.39
CA VAL A 42 3.19 5.21 17.19
C VAL A 42 2.57 4.41 16.04
N GLY A 43 1.52 4.97 15.42
CA GLY A 43 0.92 4.40 14.23
C GLY A 43 1.92 4.38 13.08
N GLY A 44 1.74 3.44 12.14
CA GLY A 44 2.64 3.27 11.00
C GLY A 44 2.05 3.70 9.66
N GLY A 45 0.94 4.45 9.67
CA GLY A 45 0.29 4.95 8.46
C GLY A 45 -0.38 3.85 7.62
N SER A 46 -0.57 2.64 8.17
CA SER A 46 -1.24 1.55 7.47
C SER A 46 -2.16 0.73 8.37
N SER A 47 -3.15 0.05 7.79
CA SER A 47 -4.13 -0.73 8.54
C SER A 47 -3.50 -1.88 9.33
N THR A 48 -2.35 -2.41 8.86
CA THR A 48 -1.57 -3.48 9.52
C THR A 48 -0.62 -2.98 10.61
N THR A 49 -0.48 -1.66 10.76
CA THR A 49 0.44 -1.01 11.71
C THR A 49 -0.23 0.00 12.64
N SER A 50 -1.50 0.34 12.41
CA SER A 50 -2.36 1.15 13.30
C SER A 50 -3.29 0.27 14.14
N LYS A 51 -2.73 -0.56 15.02
CA LYS A 51 -3.47 -1.57 15.79
C LYS A 51 -3.09 -1.54 17.27
N ALA A 52 -4.08 -1.41 18.14
CA ALA A 52 -3.93 -1.49 19.59
C ALA A 52 -4.46 -2.83 20.12
N VAL A 53 -3.73 -3.40 21.07
CA VAL A 53 -4.06 -4.61 21.83
C VAL A 53 -4.07 -4.20 23.29
N ILE A 54 -5.21 -4.33 23.95
CA ILE A 54 -5.39 -3.95 25.35
C ILE A 54 -5.58 -5.23 26.15
N LEU A 55 -4.74 -5.43 27.16
CA LEU A 55 -4.72 -6.65 27.95
C LEU A 55 -4.90 -6.37 29.44
N SER A 56 -5.50 -7.32 30.14
CA SER A 56 -5.45 -7.40 31.60
C SER A 56 -5.56 -8.86 32.04
N PRO A 57 -4.99 -9.24 33.19
CA PRO A 57 -5.33 -10.52 33.81
C PRO A 57 -6.84 -10.59 34.07
N SER A 58 -7.44 -11.77 33.93
CA SER A 58 -8.85 -11.99 34.27
C SER A 58 -8.98 -12.52 35.69
N ASP A 59 -10.01 -12.05 36.41
CA ASP A 59 -10.43 -12.62 37.70
C ASP A 59 -11.44 -13.76 37.51
N GLU A 60 -11.90 -14.02 36.28
CA GLU A 60 -12.90 -15.04 36.02
C GLU A 60 -12.28 -16.45 36.01
N PRO A 61 -12.81 -17.40 36.81
CA PRO A 61 -12.32 -18.77 36.79
C PRO A 61 -12.34 -19.38 35.39
N GLY A 62 -11.17 -19.80 34.93
CA GLY A 62 -10.98 -20.45 33.64
C GLY A 62 -10.59 -19.49 32.51
N ILE A 63 -10.60 -18.17 32.70
CA ILE A 63 -10.01 -17.20 31.78
C ILE A 63 -8.73 -16.67 32.42
N ASP A 64 -7.63 -16.65 31.66
CA ASP A 64 -6.35 -16.15 32.16
C ASP A 64 -6.17 -14.66 31.81
N VAL A 65 -6.54 -14.27 30.58
CA VAL A 65 -6.32 -12.92 30.05
C VAL A 65 -7.59 -12.39 29.37
N GLU A 66 -7.95 -11.16 29.70
CA GLU A 66 -8.92 -10.37 28.95
C GLU A 66 -8.19 -9.61 27.83
N TYR A 67 -8.73 -9.67 26.62
CA TYR A 67 -8.17 -9.04 25.43
C TYR A 67 -9.20 -8.14 24.75
N THR A 68 -8.83 -6.89 24.49
CA THR A 68 -9.58 -5.98 23.61
C THR A 68 -8.70 -5.56 22.44
N PHE A 69 -9.21 -5.71 21.24
CA PHE A 69 -8.64 -5.16 20.02
C PHE A 69 -9.25 -3.80 19.68
N ALA A 70 -8.40 -2.85 19.28
CA ALA A 70 -8.81 -1.59 18.69
C ALA A 70 -8.09 -1.37 17.35
N GLN A 71 -8.86 -1.19 16.29
CA GLN A 71 -8.34 -0.66 15.04
C GLN A 71 -8.39 0.86 15.11
N VAL A 72 -7.23 1.50 15.21
CA VAL A 72 -7.17 2.96 15.27
C VAL A 72 -7.23 3.51 13.85
N GLY A 73 -8.19 4.40 13.59
CA GLY A 73 -8.34 5.09 12.32
C GLY A 73 -7.09 5.88 11.99
N ILE A 74 -6.70 5.91 10.72
CA ILE A 74 -5.46 6.56 10.28
C ILE A 74 -5.77 8.00 9.89
N ASP A 75 -6.64 8.17 8.90
CA ASP A 75 -7.10 9.46 8.36
C ASP A 75 -8.35 10.01 9.07
N GLN A 76 -8.93 9.24 9.98
CA GLN A 76 -10.16 9.56 10.69
C GLN A 76 -9.95 9.44 12.20
N ALA A 77 -10.54 10.39 12.95
CA ALA A 77 -10.53 10.42 14.41
C ALA A 77 -11.54 9.40 14.98
N VAL A 78 -11.37 8.13 14.64
CA VAL A 78 -12.26 7.03 15.04
C VAL A 78 -11.41 5.86 15.52
N VAL A 79 -11.85 5.21 16.60
CA VAL A 79 -11.35 3.90 17.00
C VAL A 79 -12.45 2.87 16.76
N ASP A 80 -12.15 1.84 15.98
CA ASP A 80 -13.08 0.75 15.69
C ASP A 80 -12.86 -0.41 16.67
N TRP A 81 -13.91 -0.67 17.45
CA TRP A 81 -13.99 -1.71 18.48
C TRP A 81 -14.82 -2.92 18.04
N GLY A 82 -15.38 -2.91 16.82
CA GLY A 82 -16.38 -3.88 16.38
C GLY A 82 -15.84 -5.24 15.95
N SER A 83 -14.52 -5.48 16.06
CA SER A 83 -13.91 -6.70 15.53
C SER A 83 -12.79 -7.26 16.40
N ASN A 84 -12.35 -8.47 16.06
CA ASN A 84 -11.15 -9.11 16.55
C ASN A 84 -10.04 -9.03 15.48
N CYS A 85 -8.77 -9.05 15.90
CA CYS A 85 -7.64 -9.28 15.02
C CYS A 85 -6.86 -10.53 15.43
N GLY A 86 -7.03 -11.64 14.70
CA GLY A 86 -6.31 -12.88 15.01
C GLY A 86 -4.81 -12.86 14.69
N ASN A 87 -4.31 -11.87 13.93
CA ASN A 87 -2.86 -11.65 13.83
C ASN A 87 -2.32 -11.03 15.12
N CYS A 88 -3.02 -10.01 15.64
CA CYS A 88 -2.61 -9.35 16.87
C CYS A 88 -2.82 -10.21 18.11
N SER A 89 -3.76 -11.17 18.10
CA SER A 89 -3.91 -12.07 19.24
C SER A 89 -2.61 -12.85 19.52
N ALA A 90 -1.85 -13.21 18.47
CA ALA A 90 -0.57 -13.94 18.59
C ALA A 90 0.44 -13.33 19.58
N VAL A 91 0.31 -12.06 19.94
CA VAL A 91 1.21 -11.39 20.90
C VAL A 91 0.84 -11.67 22.35
N ILE A 92 -0.36 -12.20 22.63
CA ILE A 92 -0.94 -12.30 23.97
C ILE A 92 -0.20 -13.35 24.80
N ALA A 93 -0.07 -14.59 24.32
CA ALA A 93 0.69 -15.60 25.06
C ALA A 93 2.15 -15.19 25.36
N PRO A 94 2.93 -14.66 24.38
CA PRO A 94 4.26 -14.11 24.66
C PRO A 94 4.25 -12.99 25.72
N TYR A 95 3.26 -12.09 25.67
CA TYR A 95 3.15 -10.98 26.62
C TYR A 95 2.76 -11.47 28.02
N ALA A 96 1.79 -12.39 28.13
CA ALA A 96 1.38 -12.99 29.39
C ALA A 96 2.54 -13.76 30.07
N LEU A 97 3.36 -14.46 29.29
CA LEU A 97 4.60 -15.08 29.77
C LEU A 97 5.58 -14.04 30.31
N LYS A 98 5.82 -12.96 29.53
CA LYS A 98 6.72 -11.86 29.92
C LYS A 98 6.29 -11.20 31.23
N ARG A 99 4.98 -11.01 31.42
CA ARG A 99 4.40 -10.39 32.62
C ARG A 99 4.22 -11.35 33.80
N GLY A 100 4.44 -12.66 33.59
CA GLY A 100 4.23 -13.68 34.62
C GLY A 100 2.76 -13.83 35.02
N TRP A 101 1.84 -13.60 34.08
CA TRP A 101 0.40 -13.76 34.31
C TRP A 101 -0.04 -15.22 34.27
N VAL A 102 0.67 -16.05 33.51
CA VAL A 102 0.41 -17.48 33.36
C VAL A 102 1.72 -18.23 33.43
N ASP A 103 1.77 -19.25 34.28
CA ASP A 103 2.93 -20.12 34.41
C ASP A 103 2.87 -21.27 33.39
N PRO A 104 3.97 -21.59 32.69
CA PRO A 104 4.02 -22.73 31.80
C PRO A 104 4.01 -24.04 32.59
N ASP A 105 3.31 -25.06 32.06
CA ASP A 105 3.29 -26.41 32.60
C ASP A 105 4.17 -27.33 31.74
N HIS A 106 5.17 -27.97 32.35
CA HIS A 106 6.12 -28.86 31.66
C HIS A 106 6.74 -28.27 30.38
N GLY A 107 7.01 -26.96 30.36
CA GLY A 107 7.59 -26.26 29.21
C GLY A 107 6.56 -25.81 28.16
N ILE A 108 5.27 -26.06 28.38
CA ILE A 108 4.19 -25.62 27.51
C ILE A 108 3.40 -24.52 28.21
N LEU A 109 3.35 -23.34 27.61
CA LEU A 109 2.44 -22.29 28.02
C LEU A 109 1.11 -22.47 27.30
N THR A 110 0.01 -22.51 28.05
CA THR A 110 -1.35 -22.47 27.50
C THR A 110 -2.08 -21.29 28.13
N VAL A 111 -2.59 -20.37 27.31
CA VAL A 111 -3.31 -19.17 27.77
C VAL A 111 -4.72 -19.22 27.23
N ARG A 112 -5.72 -19.27 28.12
CA ARG A 112 -7.13 -19.11 27.78
C ARG A 112 -7.50 -17.63 27.84
N ILE A 113 -7.93 -17.10 26.71
CA ILE A 113 -8.09 -15.67 26.50
C ILE A 113 -9.56 -15.39 26.17
N ARG A 114 -10.17 -14.40 26.81
CA ARG A 114 -11.45 -13.88 26.36
C ARG A 114 -11.22 -12.64 25.51
N ASN A 115 -11.68 -12.68 24.26
CA ASN A 115 -11.80 -11.49 23.44
C ASN A 115 -13.05 -10.70 23.86
N THR A 116 -12.84 -9.62 24.59
CA THR A 116 -13.90 -8.73 25.08
C THR A 116 -14.69 -8.02 23.97
N ASN A 117 -14.15 -7.89 22.74
CA ASN A 117 -14.91 -7.32 21.61
C ASN A 117 -16.08 -8.22 21.18
N THR A 118 -15.90 -9.55 21.26
CA THR A 118 -16.83 -10.51 20.66
C THR A 118 -17.33 -11.59 21.62
N GLY A 119 -16.76 -11.67 22.83
CA GLY A 119 -16.97 -12.78 23.78
C GLY A 119 -16.26 -14.09 23.39
N GLN A 120 -15.61 -14.15 22.23
CA GLN A 120 -14.92 -15.34 21.73
C GLN A 120 -13.80 -15.77 22.67
N ILE A 121 -13.76 -17.06 23.01
CA ILE A 121 -12.65 -17.64 23.75
C ILE A 121 -11.57 -18.12 22.78
N LEU A 122 -10.34 -17.68 23.01
CA LEU A 122 -9.14 -18.14 22.32
C LEU A 122 -8.30 -19.00 23.26
N ILE A 123 -7.62 -19.98 22.70
CA ILE A 123 -6.62 -20.77 23.40
C ILE A 123 -5.31 -20.62 22.63
N GLU A 124 -4.35 -19.97 23.25
CA GLU A 124 -3.01 -19.84 22.70
C GLU A 124 -2.05 -20.79 23.39
N ARG A 125 -1.24 -21.50 22.59
CA ARG A 125 -0.26 -22.46 23.10
C ARG A 125 1.12 -22.17 22.54
N MET A 126 2.11 -22.13 23.42
CA MET A 126 3.52 -22.01 23.08
C MET A 126 4.29 -23.17 23.71
N ASP A 127 5.12 -23.83 22.91
CA ASP A 127 6.11 -24.76 23.43
C ASP A 127 7.42 -24.00 23.62
N LEU A 128 7.91 -23.98 24.85
CA LEU A 128 9.07 -23.20 25.27
C LEU A 128 10.37 -24.00 25.17
N ASP A 129 10.33 -25.24 24.66
CA ASP A 129 11.56 -26.00 24.42
C ASP A 129 12.38 -25.39 23.26
N SER A 130 13.66 -25.10 23.56
CA SER A 130 14.64 -24.48 22.65
C SER A 130 15.04 -25.33 21.44
N SER A 131 14.53 -26.55 21.34
CA SER A 131 14.82 -27.50 20.25
C SER A 131 14.00 -27.24 18.97
N GLN A 132 12.98 -26.38 19.02
CA GLN A 132 12.13 -26.10 17.87
C GLN A 132 12.88 -25.34 16.76
N ALA A 133 12.72 -25.81 15.52
CA ALA A 133 13.27 -25.15 14.36
C ALA A 133 12.64 -23.75 14.19
N PRO A 134 13.39 -22.74 13.72
CA PRO A 134 12.84 -21.42 13.42
C PRO A 134 11.69 -21.53 12.41
N VAL A 135 10.50 -21.05 12.77
CA VAL A 135 9.34 -21.05 11.87
C VAL A 135 9.27 -19.73 11.13
N LEU A 136 9.28 -19.81 9.80
CA LEU A 136 8.95 -18.72 8.90
C LEU A 136 7.45 -18.78 8.60
N ILE A 137 6.79 -17.63 8.58
CA ILE A 137 5.41 -17.52 8.08
C ILE A 137 5.41 -16.62 6.84
N PRO A 138 4.57 -16.92 5.83
CA PRO A 138 4.50 -16.08 4.65
C PRO A 138 4.14 -14.63 4.99
N GLY A 139 4.81 -13.68 4.32
CA GLY A 139 4.69 -12.24 4.60
C GLY A 139 5.55 -11.71 5.76
N VAL A 140 6.44 -12.53 6.35
CA VAL A 140 7.39 -12.08 7.39
C VAL A 140 8.81 -12.58 7.05
N PRO A 141 9.81 -11.69 6.89
CA PRO A 141 11.14 -12.08 6.43
C PRO A 141 12.01 -12.79 7.48
N PHE A 142 11.66 -12.68 8.76
CA PHE A 142 12.43 -13.26 9.87
C PHE A 142 11.56 -14.19 10.72
N PRO A 143 12.13 -15.26 11.28
CA PRO A 143 11.40 -16.16 12.17
C PRO A 143 10.98 -15.45 13.46
N GLY A 144 9.99 -16.01 14.14
CA GLY A 144 9.54 -15.54 15.45
C GLY A 144 9.16 -16.68 16.38
N GLN A 145 8.76 -16.35 17.60
CA GLN A 145 8.24 -17.32 18.57
C GLN A 145 6.94 -17.92 18.04
N VAL A 146 6.84 -19.24 18.04
CA VAL A 146 5.68 -19.97 17.54
C VAL A 146 4.54 -19.87 18.55
N VAL A 147 3.36 -19.52 18.06
CA VAL A 147 2.12 -19.44 18.84
C VAL A 147 1.02 -20.15 18.06
N ASP A 148 0.54 -21.28 18.60
CA ASP A 148 -0.67 -21.91 18.11
C ASP A 148 -1.88 -21.15 18.65
N ILE A 149 -2.75 -20.68 17.76
CA ILE A 149 -3.94 -19.91 18.11
C ILE A 149 -5.17 -20.73 17.75
N GLY A 150 -5.98 -21.10 18.74
CA GLY A 150 -7.25 -21.78 18.57
C GLY A 150 -8.43 -20.90 18.98
N PHE A 151 -9.50 -20.93 18.20
CA PHE A 151 -10.79 -20.32 18.51
C PHE A 151 -11.72 -21.43 18.99
N LEU A 152 -12.13 -21.35 20.26
CA LEU A 152 -12.96 -22.36 20.91
C LEU A 152 -14.44 -22.14 20.59
N ASP A 153 -15.10 -23.15 20.05
CA ASP A 153 -16.51 -23.14 19.61
C ASP A 153 -16.89 -21.85 18.84
N PRO A 154 -16.23 -21.54 17.72
CA PRO A 154 -16.27 -20.21 17.11
C PRO A 154 -17.57 -19.88 16.37
N ALA A 155 -18.57 -20.76 16.39
CA ALA A 155 -19.74 -20.67 15.55
C ALA A 155 -20.74 -19.59 16.01
N GLY A 156 -21.13 -18.70 15.11
CA GLY A 156 -22.27 -17.79 15.28
C GLY A 156 -22.08 -16.68 16.32
N ALA A 157 -20.84 -16.35 16.70
CA ALA A 157 -20.58 -15.36 17.74
C ALA A 157 -21.13 -13.95 17.42
N THR A 158 -21.28 -13.60 16.15
CA THR A 158 -21.70 -12.26 15.71
C THR A 158 -23.19 -12.19 15.36
N THR A 159 -23.66 -13.21 14.65
CA THR A 159 -25.00 -13.29 14.03
C THR A 159 -25.96 -14.22 14.78
N GLY A 160 -25.44 -15.02 15.72
CA GLY A 160 -26.19 -16.00 16.51
C GLY A 160 -26.30 -17.39 15.88
N ALA A 161 -25.80 -17.61 14.65
CA ALA A 161 -25.84 -18.90 13.97
C ALA A 161 -24.60 -19.11 13.07
N LEU A 162 -24.17 -20.36 12.89
CA LEU A 162 -23.05 -20.68 12.00
C LEU A 162 -23.33 -20.26 10.55
N PHE A 163 -24.54 -20.55 10.06
CA PHE A 163 -25.05 -20.13 8.75
C PHE A 163 -26.21 -19.15 8.97
N PRO A 164 -25.98 -17.83 8.90
CA PRO A 164 -26.97 -16.84 9.35
C PRO A 164 -28.27 -16.83 8.54
N ASP A 165 -28.22 -17.23 7.27
CA ASP A 165 -29.38 -17.39 6.40
C ASP A 165 -29.99 -18.81 6.45
N GLY A 166 -29.43 -19.68 7.28
CA GLY A 166 -29.86 -21.06 7.48
C GLY A 166 -29.42 -22.04 6.38
N GLN A 167 -28.60 -21.63 5.41
CA GLN A 167 -28.21 -22.45 4.27
C GLN A 167 -26.69 -22.60 4.16
N GLN A 168 -26.20 -23.80 3.81
CA GLN A 168 -24.77 -24.01 3.55
C GLN A 168 -24.32 -23.35 2.23
N LEU A 169 -25.22 -23.27 1.25
CA LEU A 169 -25.04 -22.56 -0.01
C LEU A 169 -26.34 -21.83 -0.33
N THR A 170 -26.21 -20.55 -0.67
CA THR A 170 -27.33 -19.65 -0.97
C THR A 170 -27.10 -18.96 -2.31
N THR A 171 -28.14 -18.33 -2.85
CA THR A 171 -28.05 -17.48 -4.04
C THR A 171 -28.29 -16.03 -3.64
N LEU A 172 -27.25 -15.19 -3.78
CA LEU A 172 -27.33 -13.77 -3.56
C LEU A 172 -27.78 -13.06 -4.84
N GLY A 173 -28.81 -12.23 -4.73
CA GLY A 173 -29.14 -11.25 -5.78
C GLY A 173 -28.27 -10.01 -5.61
N VAL A 174 -27.44 -9.71 -6.60
CA VAL A 174 -26.48 -8.59 -6.58
C VAL A 174 -26.84 -7.62 -7.69
N HIS A 175 -26.93 -6.33 -7.37
CA HIS A 175 -27.18 -5.29 -8.37
C HIS A 175 -25.99 -5.18 -9.34
N ASP A 176 -26.29 -5.16 -10.64
CA ASP A 176 -25.30 -4.90 -11.68
C ASP A 176 -25.04 -3.39 -11.83
N GLU A 177 -24.20 -3.00 -12.79
CA GLU A 177 -23.97 -1.58 -13.11
C GLU A 177 -25.23 -0.90 -13.65
N ASP A 178 -26.11 -1.66 -14.30
CA ASP A 178 -27.48 -1.26 -14.60
C ASP A 178 -28.35 -1.52 -13.38
N ALA A 179 -28.90 -0.47 -12.78
CA ALA A 179 -29.67 -0.53 -11.54
C ALA A 179 -30.90 -1.45 -11.62
N ASP A 180 -31.43 -1.69 -12.82
CA ASP A 180 -32.59 -2.55 -13.06
C ASP A 180 -32.21 -4.04 -13.26
N ALA A 181 -30.92 -4.34 -13.46
CA ALA A 181 -30.41 -5.70 -13.63
C ALA A 181 -29.83 -6.26 -12.32
N ARG A 182 -30.04 -7.57 -12.11
CA ARG A 182 -29.49 -8.31 -10.97
C ARG A 182 -28.85 -9.60 -11.44
N SER A 183 -27.61 -9.80 -11.03
CA SER A 183 -26.89 -11.06 -11.13
C SER A 183 -27.21 -11.96 -9.94
N GLU A 184 -27.36 -13.26 -10.19
CA GLU A 184 -27.48 -14.27 -9.14
C GLU A 184 -26.11 -14.93 -8.90
N ILE A 185 -25.64 -14.89 -7.65
CA ILE A 185 -24.33 -15.39 -7.27
C ILE A 185 -24.46 -16.45 -6.17
N SER A 186 -23.96 -17.65 -6.44
CA SER A 186 -23.83 -18.68 -5.42
C SER A 186 -22.80 -18.27 -4.36
N ALA A 187 -23.19 -18.33 -3.08
CA ALA A 187 -22.34 -17.96 -1.97
C ALA A 187 -22.56 -18.87 -0.76
N THR A 188 -21.53 -19.03 0.08
CA THR A 188 -21.71 -19.53 1.46
C THR A 188 -21.62 -18.33 2.40
N LEU A 189 -22.64 -18.13 3.22
CA LEU A 189 -22.67 -17.11 4.28
C LEU A 189 -22.40 -17.79 5.60
N ILE A 190 -21.24 -17.53 6.21
CA ILE A 190 -20.80 -18.20 7.43
C ILE A 190 -20.32 -17.20 8.47
N ASP A 191 -20.67 -17.43 9.73
CA ASP A 191 -20.15 -16.67 10.86
C ASP A 191 -19.39 -17.61 11.79
N ALA A 192 -18.06 -17.63 11.61
CA ALA A 192 -17.16 -18.27 12.55
C ALA A 192 -15.80 -17.57 12.56
N GLY A 193 -15.37 -17.12 13.74
CA GLY A 193 -14.22 -16.22 13.89
C GLY A 193 -14.51 -14.79 13.44
N ALA A 194 -15.05 -14.61 12.22
CA ALA A 194 -15.71 -13.39 11.76
C ALA A 194 -16.79 -13.73 10.71
N PRO A 195 -17.80 -12.86 10.51
CA PRO A 195 -18.76 -13.02 9.43
C PRO A 195 -18.07 -12.96 8.06
N LEU A 196 -18.36 -13.94 7.20
CA LEU A 196 -17.71 -14.15 5.92
C LEU A 196 -18.73 -14.51 4.84
N VAL A 197 -18.61 -13.82 3.70
CA VAL A 197 -19.22 -14.20 2.43
C VAL A 197 -18.17 -14.94 1.62
N ILE A 198 -18.44 -16.17 1.19
CA ILE A 198 -17.53 -16.98 0.37
C ILE A 198 -18.13 -17.14 -1.02
N ILE A 199 -17.40 -16.73 -2.05
CA ILE A 199 -17.80 -16.82 -3.46
C ILE A 199 -16.74 -17.52 -4.30
N ASP A 200 -17.17 -17.96 -5.48
CA ASP A 200 -16.30 -18.58 -6.48
C ASP A 200 -15.43 -17.52 -7.19
N ALA A 201 -14.23 -17.91 -7.61
CA ALA A 201 -13.40 -17.09 -8.49
C ALA A 201 -14.14 -16.72 -9.79
N ASP A 202 -14.97 -17.59 -10.36
CA ASP A 202 -15.80 -17.27 -11.53
C ASP A 202 -16.76 -16.12 -11.24
N ALA A 203 -17.42 -16.14 -10.08
CA ALA A 203 -18.33 -15.08 -9.65
C ALA A 203 -17.60 -13.77 -9.33
N ALA A 204 -16.31 -13.85 -9.01
CA ALA A 204 -15.44 -12.71 -8.79
C ALA A 204 -14.84 -12.12 -10.09
N GLY A 205 -15.06 -12.75 -11.25
CA GLY A 205 -14.40 -12.36 -12.51
C GLY A 205 -12.96 -12.87 -12.64
N LEU A 206 -12.50 -13.74 -11.74
CA LEU A 206 -11.12 -14.21 -11.62
C LEU A 206 -10.94 -15.69 -12.05
N GLY A 207 -12.00 -16.37 -12.46
CA GLY A 207 -11.95 -17.82 -12.75
C GLY A 207 -11.06 -18.22 -13.91
N ALA A 208 -10.87 -17.33 -14.89
CA ALA A 208 -9.94 -17.52 -16.01
C ALA A 208 -8.54 -16.91 -15.75
N ILE A 209 -8.33 -16.31 -14.57
CA ILE A 209 -7.11 -15.62 -14.18
C ILE A 209 -6.24 -16.55 -13.34
N GLY A 210 -4.93 -16.59 -13.63
CA GLY A 210 -3.98 -17.34 -12.84
C GLY A 210 -3.94 -16.85 -11.38
N PHE A 211 -3.81 -17.77 -10.42
CA PHE A 211 -3.88 -17.40 -8.99
C PHE A 211 -2.83 -16.36 -8.58
N GLY A 212 -1.66 -16.35 -9.23
CA GLY A 212 -0.60 -15.35 -8.99
C GLY A 212 -1.02 -13.91 -9.29
N ASP A 213 -1.97 -13.71 -10.20
CA ASP A 213 -2.41 -12.40 -10.66
C ASP A 213 -3.68 -11.91 -9.95
N TRP A 214 -4.28 -12.73 -9.08
CA TRP A 214 -5.54 -12.41 -8.42
C TRP A 214 -5.52 -11.08 -7.66
N ILE A 215 -4.42 -10.73 -6.98
CA ILE A 215 -4.31 -9.43 -6.30
C ILE A 215 -4.46 -8.29 -7.31
N THR A 216 -3.67 -8.30 -8.38
CA THR A 216 -3.62 -7.24 -9.39
C THR A 216 -4.96 -7.15 -10.13
N GLU A 217 -5.48 -8.28 -10.61
CA GLU A 217 -6.69 -8.32 -11.42
C GLU A 217 -7.95 -8.00 -10.61
N SER A 218 -7.99 -8.40 -9.32
CA SER A 218 -9.15 -8.10 -8.48
C SER A 218 -9.37 -6.62 -8.21
N ILE A 219 -8.34 -5.78 -8.36
CA ILE A 219 -8.45 -4.32 -8.25
C ILE A 219 -9.47 -3.79 -9.27
N THR A 220 -9.50 -4.37 -10.47
CA THR A 220 -10.43 -3.98 -11.54
C THR A 220 -11.87 -4.40 -11.23
N GLU A 221 -12.05 -5.47 -10.46
CA GLU A 221 -13.36 -6.02 -10.07
C GLU A 221 -13.89 -5.46 -8.74
N MET A 222 -13.14 -4.58 -8.07
CA MET A 222 -13.49 -4.07 -6.73
C MET A 222 -14.91 -3.50 -6.59
N PRO A 223 -15.46 -2.72 -7.55
CA PRO A 223 -16.83 -2.23 -7.46
C PRO A 223 -17.85 -3.38 -7.39
N ARG A 224 -17.65 -4.44 -8.19
CA ARG A 224 -18.50 -5.63 -8.19
C ARG A 224 -18.35 -6.39 -6.88
N LEU A 225 -17.12 -6.66 -6.45
CA LEU A 225 -16.84 -7.39 -5.21
C LEU A 225 -17.44 -6.69 -3.97
N GLU A 226 -17.41 -5.36 -3.92
CA GLU A 226 -18.05 -4.60 -2.83
C GLU A 226 -19.58 -4.72 -2.87
N ARG A 227 -20.22 -4.72 -4.06
CA ARG A 227 -21.67 -4.97 -4.16
C ARG A 227 -22.04 -6.37 -3.66
N ILE A 228 -21.26 -7.40 -4.01
CA ILE A 228 -21.47 -8.77 -3.53
C ILE A 228 -21.36 -8.83 -2.00
N ARG A 229 -20.32 -8.22 -1.43
CA ARG A 229 -20.11 -8.19 0.02
C ARG A 229 -21.28 -7.51 0.74
N ARG A 230 -21.79 -6.38 0.22
CA ARG A 230 -22.93 -5.65 0.79
C ARG A 230 -24.22 -6.46 0.73
N ALA A 231 -24.49 -7.12 -0.40
CA ALA A 231 -25.63 -8.02 -0.53
C ALA A 231 -25.55 -9.17 0.50
N GLY A 232 -24.37 -9.76 0.68
CA GLY A 232 -24.11 -10.75 1.73
C GLY A 232 -24.32 -10.20 3.14
N ALA A 233 -23.89 -8.96 3.42
CA ALA A 233 -24.11 -8.31 4.72
C ALA A 233 -25.60 -8.20 5.08
N VAL A 234 -26.44 -7.84 4.11
CA VAL A 234 -27.90 -7.77 4.28
C VAL A 234 -28.48 -9.16 4.48
N ALA A 235 -28.07 -10.13 3.66
CA ALA A 235 -28.53 -11.51 3.77
C ALA A 235 -28.15 -12.16 5.13
N MET A 236 -27.01 -11.78 5.70
CA MET A 236 -26.57 -12.21 7.03
C MET A 236 -27.27 -11.48 8.20
N GLY A 237 -28.11 -10.47 7.91
CA GLY A 237 -28.76 -9.65 8.94
C GLY A 237 -27.83 -8.65 9.64
N LEU A 238 -26.62 -8.41 9.10
CA LEU A 238 -25.64 -7.47 9.65
C LEU A 238 -25.97 -6.00 9.31
N ALA A 239 -26.78 -5.78 8.27
CA ALA A 239 -27.25 -4.46 7.85
C ALA A 239 -28.69 -4.54 7.34
N ARG A 240 -29.46 -3.46 7.46
CA ARG A 240 -30.84 -3.41 6.92
C ARG A 240 -30.86 -3.16 5.41
N THR A 241 -29.87 -2.42 4.91
CA THR A 241 -29.72 -2.07 3.50
C THR A 241 -28.25 -2.22 3.09
N GLU A 242 -28.00 -2.39 1.78
CA GLU A 242 -26.63 -2.49 1.26
C GLU A 242 -25.80 -1.24 1.56
N ALA A 243 -26.42 -0.05 1.58
CA ALA A 243 -25.77 1.22 1.90
C ALA A 243 -25.29 1.27 3.37
N GLU A 244 -26.05 0.68 4.30
CA GLU A 244 -25.74 0.61 5.72
C GLU A 244 -24.66 -0.43 6.07
N ALA A 245 -24.30 -1.31 5.13
CA ALA A 245 -23.31 -2.35 5.38
C ALA A 245 -21.93 -1.74 5.71
N GLN A 246 -21.47 -2.00 6.94
CA GLN A 246 -20.14 -1.61 7.40
C GLN A 246 -19.06 -2.25 6.53
N ARG A 247 -17.90 -1.61 6.38
CA ARG A 247 -16.80 -2.13 5.56
C ARG A 247 -16.00 -3.25 6.25
N ALA A 248 -16.00 -3.29 7.58
CA ALA A 248 -15.20 -4.24 8.34
C ALA A 248 -15.79 -5.67 8.34
N ILE A 249 -17.13 -5.78 8.37
CA ILE A 249 -17.87 -7.04 8.37
C ILE A 249 -19.10 -6.97 7.44
N PRO A 250 -19.48 -8.08 6.79
CA PRO A 250 -18.71 -9.31 6.66
C PRO A 250 -17.49 -9.10 5.76
N LYS A 251 -16.50 -9.98 5.87
CA LYS A 251 -15.41 -10.09 4.89
C LYS A 251 -15.91 -10.80 3.63
N LEU A 252 -15.18 -10.68 2.52
CA LEU A 252 -15.43 -11.45 1.30
C LEU A 252 -14.24 -12.35 1.03
N ALA A 253 -14.45 -13.66 0.92
CA ALA A 253 -13.45 -14.62 0.44
C ALA A 253 -13.81 -15.10 -0.97
N ILE A 254 -12.82 -15.12 -1.83
CA ILE A 254 -12.87 -15.64 -3.20
C ILE A 254 -12.08 -16.94 -3.20
N VAL A 255 -12.70 -18.02 -3.67
CA VAL A 255 -12.11 -19.36 -3.64
C VAL A 255 -12.13 -20.05 -5.00
N ALA A 256 -11.10 -20.84 -5.26
CA ALA A 256 -11.03 -21.76 -6.40
C ALA A 256 -10.36 -23.06 -5.97
N ALA A 257 -10.64 -24.15 -6.70
CA ALA A 257 -9.93 -25.41 -6.48
C ALA A 257 -8.43 -25.20 -6.67
N ALA A 258 -7.61 -25.80 -5.81
CA ALA A 258 -6.17 -25.85 -6.00
C ALA A 258 -5.80 -26.78 -7.17
N GLU A 259 -4.60 -26.61 -7.71
CA GLU A 259 -4.09 -27.48 -8.76
C GLU A 259 -3.95 -28.93 -8.26
N PRO A 260 -4.40 -29.94 -9.03
CA PRO A 260 -4.26 -31.34 -8.64
C PRO A 260 -2.80 -31.72 -8.37
N GLY A 261 -2.51 -32.23 -7.18
CA GLY A 261 -1.18 -32.66 -6.78
C GLY A 261 -0.26 -31.56 -6.23
N GLY A 262 -0.76 -30.33 -6.10
CA GLY A 262 -0.05 -29.25 -5.39
C GLY A 262 -0.08 -29.39 -3.87
N ASP A 263 0.64 -28.49 -3.19
CA ASP A 263 0.75 -28.48 -1.72
C ASP A 263 -0.48 -27.91 -1.00
N ALA A 264 -1.39 -27.27 -1.75
CA ALA A 264 -2.60 -26.65 -1.22
C ALA A 264 -3.85 -27.49 -1.50
N ASP A 265 -4.85 -27.35 -0.64
CA ASP A 265 -6.17 -27.95 -0.83
C ASP A 265 -7.12 -27.00 -1.58
N ILE A 266 -6.96 -25.69 -1.37
CA ILE A 266 -7.79 -24.66 -2.00
C ILE A 266 -7.04 -23.34 -2.16
N ASN A 267 -7.30 -22.63 -3.25
CA ASN A 267 -6.84 -21.28 -3.50
C ASN A 267 -7.81 -20.28 -2.86
N VAL A 268 -7.29 -19.31 -2.11
CA VAL A 268 -8.11 -18.28 -1.47
C VAL A 268 -7.47 -16.90 -1.50
N MET A 269 -8.29 -15.91 -1.82
CA MET A 269 -8.00 -14.50 -1.56
C MET A 269 -9.15 -13.90 -0.77
N MET A 270 -8.85 -12.94 0.11
CA MET A 270 -9.86 -12.29 0.94
C MET A 270 -9.78 -10.79 0.79
N LEU A 271 -10.93 -10.13 0.75
CA LEU A 271 -11.02 -8.68 0.85
C LEU A 271 -11.22 -8.26 2.29
N SER A 272 -10.56 -7.18 2.68
CA SER A 272 -10.72 -6.54 3.98
C SER A 272 -10.69 -5.04 3.82
N MET A 273 -11.63 -4.33 4.46
CA MET A 273 -11.73 -2.86 4.38
C MET A 273 -11.85 -2.30 2.94
N GLY A 274 -12.36 -3.09 2.01
CA GLY A 274 -12.53 -2.68 0.61
C GLY A 274 -11.26 -2.79 -0.24
N ALA A 275 -10.30 -3.63 0.14
CA ALA A 275 -9.12 -3.95 -0.67
C ALA A 275 -8.72 -5.43 -0.54
N PRO A 276 -7.98 -5.99 -1.51
CA PRO A 276 -7.36 -7.31 -1.37
C PRO A 276 -6.44 -7.36 -0.16
N HIS A 277 -6.61 -8.37 0.68
CA HIS A 277 -5.74 -8.59 1.83
C HIS A 277 -4.42 -9.20 1.34
N PRO A 278 -3.24 -8.65 1.70
CA PRO A 278 -1.95 -9.08 1.15
C PRO A 278 -1.59 -10.53 1.49
N ALA A 279 -2.18 -11.08 2.55
CA ALA A 279 -2.07 -12.49 2.94
C ALA A 279 -3.47 -13.10 3.15
N LEU A 280 -3.87 -13.33 4.41
CA LEU A 280 -5.24 -13.71 4.78
C LEU A 280 -5.54 -13.25 6.20
N ALA A 281 -6.78 -12.82 6.48
CA ALA A 281 -7.20 -12.51 7.85
C ALA A 281 -7.52 -13.81 8.61
N ILE A 282 -6.90 -14.00 9.78
CA ILE A 282 -7.03 -15.22 10.59
C ILE A 282 -8.47 -15.51 11.01
N THR A 283 -9.19 -14.47 11.41
CA THR A 283 -10.59 -14.59 11.79
C THR A 283 -11.45 -15.12 10.65
N GLY A 284 -11.15 -14.73 9.40
CA GLY A 284 -11.81 -15.27 8.23
C GLY A 284 -11.37 -16.70 7.88
N SER A 285 -10.10 -17.06 8.15
CA SER A 285 -9.64 -18.43 7.90
C SER A 285 -10.37 -19.46 8.75
N ILE A 286 -10.81 -19.12 9.96
CA ILE A 286 -11.64 -19.98 10.81
C ILE A 286 -12.94 -20.38 10.11
N GLY A 287 -13.65 -19.41 9.52
CA GLY A 287 -14.85 -19.65 8.73
C GLY A 287 -14.57 -20.54 7.50
N LEU A 288 -13.46 -20.31 6.79
CA LEU A 288 -13.07 -21.17 5.66
C LEU A 288 -12.83 -22.62 6.10
N SER A 289 -12.12 -22.83 7.22
CA SER A 289 -11.83 -24.15 7.76
C SER A 289 -13.10 -24.89 8.16
N ILE A 290 -14.07 -24.21 8.80
CA ILE A 290 -15.35 -24.83 9.17
C ILE A 290 -16.18 -25.12 7.93
N ALA A 291 -16.24 -24.20 6.97
CA ALA A 291 -16.94 -24.41 5.72
C ALA A 291 -16.42 -25.65 4.98
N ALA A 292 -15.09 -25.86 4.93
CA ALA A 292 -14.48 -27.04 4.32
C ALA A 292 -14.92 -28.38 4.90
N HIS A 293 -15.31 -28.41 6.19
CA HIS A 293 -15.76 -29.61 6.88
C HIS A 293 -17.30 -29.76 6.89
N HIS A 294 -18.03 -28.81 6.29
CA HIS A 294 -19.48 -28.83 6.23
C HIS A 294 -19.95 -29.17 4.81
N PRO A 295 -20.51 -30.38 4.58
CA PRO A 295 -21.06 -30.76 3.29
C PRO A 295 -22.10 -29.75 2.79
N GLY A 296 -22.01 -29.39 1.52
CA GLY A 296 -22.92 -28.45 0.87
C GLY A 296 -22.39 -27.02 0.76
N THR A 297 -21.35 -26.63 1.49
CA THR A 297 -20.72 -25.30 1.31
C THR A 297 -19.93 -25.20 0.01
N LEU A 298 -19.68 -23.98 -0.46
CA LEU A 298 -18.91 -23.76 -1.69
C LEU A 298 -17.49 -24.33 -1.61
N ILE A 299 -16.83 -24.22 -0.46
CA ILE A 299 -15.49 -24.78 -0.24
C ILE A 299 -15.53 -26.30 -0.28
N ALA A 300 -16.47 -26.93 0.44
CA ALA A 300 -16.60 -28.39 0.42
C ALA A 300 -16.86 -28.95 -0.99
N GLN A 301 -17.50 -28.18 -1.88
CA GLN A 301 -17.73 -28.55 -3.28
C GLN A 301 -16.48 -28.42 -4.16
N LYS A 302 -15.51 -27.57 -3.79
CA LYS A 302 -14.26 -27.36 -4.54
C LYS A 302 -13.15 -28.32 -4.13
N LEU A 303 -13.25 -28.91 -2.94
CA LEU A 303 -12.29 -29.88 -2.42
C LEU A 303 -12.50 -31.26 -3.06
N ALA A 304 -11.41 -31.96 -3.36
CA ALA A 304 -11.47 -33.33 -3.87
C ALA A 304 -12.03 -34.33 -2.84
N SER A 305 -11.77 -34.08 -1.56
CA SER A 305 -12.30 -34.82 -0.41
C SER A 305 -12.39 -33.90 0.80
N ALA A 306 -13.21 -34.27 1.79
CA ALA A 306 -13.22 -33.56 3.06
C ALA A 306 -11.80 -33.59 3.70
N PRO A 307 -11.33 -32.48 4.28
CA PRO A 307 -10.02 -32.45 4.93
C PRO A 307 -10.03 -33.30 6.20
N ASP A 308 -8.90 -33.95 6.51
CA ASP A 308 -8.72 -34.72 7.75
C ASP A 308 -8.16 -33.82 8.86
N GLY A 309 -8.99 -32.91 9.35
CA GLY A 309 -8.66 -32.02 10.46
C GLY A 309 -7.74 -30.84 10.10
N GLU A 310 -6.95 -30.89 9.03
CA GLU A 310 -6.16 -29.77 8.52
C GLU A 310 -6.64 -29.30 7.15
N LEU A 311 -6.59 -27.99 6.90
CA LEU A 311 -6.89 -27.38 5.61
C LEU A 311 -5.75 -26.45 5.20
N ARG A 312 -5.14 -26.73 4.05
CA ARG A 312 -4.03 -25.97 3.45
C ARG A 312 -4.57 -24.98 2.43
N LEU A 313 -4.49 -23.70 2.79
CA LEU A 313 -5.00 -22.56 2.04
C LEU A 313 -3.84 -21.92 1.27
N GLN A 314 -3.84 -21.98 -0.06
CA GLN A 314 -2.93 -21.16 -0.85
C GLN A 314 -3.45 -19.72 -0.84
N THR A 315 -2.66 -18.80 -0.26
CA THR A 315 -2.96 -17.36 -0.23
C THR A 315 -1.99 -16.62 -1.17
N PRO A 316 -2.27 -15.36 -1.55
CA PRO A 316 -1.32 -14.57 -2.35
C PRO A 316 0.07 -14.42 -1.71
N ALA A 317 0.15 -14.45 -0.38
CA ALA A 317 1.43 -14.39 0.34
C ALA A 317 2.16 -15.74 0.42
N GLY A 318 1.46 -16.86 0.17
CA GLY A 318 1.98 -18.22 0.34
C GLY A 318 1.00 -19.15 1.06
N LEU A 319 1.49 -20.33 1.43
CA LEU A 319 0.67 -21.40 2.02
C LEU A 319 0.35 -21.14 3.50
N LEU A 320 -0.92 -21.29 3.86
CA LEU A 320 -1.42 -21.20 5.22
C LEU A 320 -2.16 -22.48 5.61
N THR A 321 -1.70 -23.17 6.65
CA THR A 321 -2.42 -24.32 7.22
C THR A 321 -3.29 -23.90 8.41
N THR A 322 -4.54 -24.36 8.38
CA THR A 322 -5.47 -24.28 9.51
C THR A 322 -5.78 -25.68 10.02
N TRP A 323 -6.19 -25.79 11.28
CA TRP A 323 -6.50 -27.06 11.93
C TRP A 323 -7.83 -27.00 12.68
N GLN A 324 -8.46 -28.16 12.85
CA GLN A 324 -9.60 -28.41 13.73
C GLN A 324 -9.22 -29.50 14.74
N ARG A 325 -9.37 -29.21 16.03
CA ARG A 325 -9.00 -30.11 17.13
C ARG A 325 -10.08 -30.07 18.22
N GLN A 326 -10.09 -31.08 19.09
CA GLN A 326 -10.88 -31.04 20.33
C GLN A 326 -9.99 -30.56 21.48
N ILE A 327 -10.40 -29.49 22.14
CA ILE A 327 -9.75 -28.97 23.36
C ILE A 327 -10.84 -28.89 24.44
N ASP A 328 -10.61 -29.54 25.58
CA ASP A 328 -11.56 -29.63 26.69
C ASP A 328 -12.97 -30.13 26.28
N GLY A 329 -13.03 -31.00 25.27
CA GLY A 329 -14.29 -31.55 24.73
C GLY A 329 -15.08 -30.58 23.86
N GLN A 330 -14.49 -29.44 23.49
CA GLN A 330 -15.06 -28.46 22.56
C GLN A 330 -14.23 -28.39 21.29
N LEU A 331 -14.90 -28.09 20.17
CA LEU A 331 -14.22 -27.84 18.90
C LEU A 331 -13.36 -26.58 19.03
N SER A 332 -12.08 -26.69 18.68
CA SER A 332 -11.20 -25.54 18.49
C SER A 332 -10.70 -25.53 17.06
N VAL A 333 -10.80 -24.37 16.41
CA VAL A 333 -10.32 -24.17 15.04
C VAL A 333 -9.24 -23.11 15.04
N GLY A 334 -8.12 -23.36 14.39
CA GLY A 334 -6.94 -22.54 14.60
C GLY A 334 -5.90 -22.60 13.52
N THR A 335 -4.79 -21.91 13.77
CA THR A 335 -3.60 -21.90 12.90
C THR A 335 -2.37 -21.56 13.73
N THR A 336 -1.19 -21.88 13.20
CA THR A 336 0.09 -21.52 13.81
C THR A 336 0.54 -20.16 13.32
N ARG A 337 0.93 -19.27 14.22
CA ARG A 337 1.51 -17.96 13.91
C ARG A 337 2.84 -17.78 14.59
N THR A 338 3.50 -16.68 14.24
CA THR A 338 4.69 -16.25 14.95
C THR A 338 4.52 -14.85 15.52
N ALA A 339 5.09 -14.63 16.68
CA ALA A 339 5.15 -13.33 17.33
C ALA A 339 6.58 -12.95 17.67
N ARG A 340 6.82 -11.65 17.81
CA ARG A 340 8.12 -11.11 18.22
C ARG A 340 7.94 -9.78 18.94
N GLU A 341 8.60 -9.62 20.07
CA GLU A 341 8.77 -8.31 20.68
C GLU A 341 9.73 -7.45 19.85
N LEU A 342 9.29 -6.21 19.56
CA LEU A 342 10.08 -5.28 18.74
C LEU A 342 10.74 -4.21 19.61
N ALA A 343 9.98 -3.63 20.54
CA ALA A 343 10.42 -2.62 21.49
C ALA A 343 9.42 -2.55 22.65
N ASP A 344 9.91 -2.08 23.79
CA ASP A 344 9.13 -1.47 24.87
C ASP A 344 9.30 0.05 24.79
N ALA A 345 8.23 0.82 24.98
CA ALA A 345 8.29 2.28 24.92
C ALA A 345 7.33 2.93 25.93
N THR A 346 7.71 4.11 26.43
CA THR A 346 6.82 5.01 27.16
C THR A 346 6.34 6.10 26.21
N LEU A 347 5.04 6.20 26.03
CA LEU A 347 4.44 7.16 25.11
C LEU A 347 3.90 8.36 25.89
N SER A 348 4.19 9.57 25.41
CA SER A 348 3.72 10.82 25.99
C SER A 348 2.76 11.50 25.04
N PHE A 349 1.76 12.19 25.56
CA PHE A 349 0.89 13.07 24.78
C PHE A 349 0.52 14.30 25.62
N ASP A 350 0.43 15.47 24.99
CA ASP A 350 0.08 16.71 25.68
C ASP A 350 -1.44 16.83 25.83
N PRO A 351 -1.95 17.07 27.06
CA PRO A 351 -3.35 17.37 27.28
C PRO A 351 -3.66 18.81 26.83
N ILE A 352 -3.93 19.03 25.54
CA ILE A 352 -4.45 20.33 25.09
C ILE A 352 -5.92 20.42 25.51
N GLY A 353 -6.23 21.46 26.30
CA GLY A 353 -7.51 21.65 26.99
C GLY A 353 -8.75 21.72 26.10
N ASP A 354 -9.88 21.48 26.77
CA ASP A 354 -11.28 21.51 26.31
C ASP A 354 -11.55 22.38 25.06
N ARG A 355 -11.99 21.73 23.97
CA ARG A 355 -12.48 22.37 22.74
C ARG A 355 -13.95 22.77 22.86
N SER A 356 -14.34 23.42 23.95
CA SER A 356 -15.66 24.05 24.09
C SER A 356 -15.61 25.55 23.73
N GLY A 357 -15.57 25.88 22.44
CA GLY A 357 -15.95 27.23 21.98
C GLY A 357 -15.24 27.79 20.73
N ASP A 358 -16.03 27.97 19.67
CA ASP A 358 -15.97 28.97 18.58
C ASP A 358 -14.69 29.10 17.70
N PRO A 359 -14.80 29.03 16.34
CA PRO A 359 -13.67 28.93 15.43
C PRO A 359 -13.22 30.32 14.96
N THR A 360 -12.43 31.02 15.76
CA THR A 360 -11.63 32.15 15.26
C THR A 360 -10.26 32.17 15.93
N VAL A 361 -9.28 31.60 15.24
CA VAL A 361 -7.87 31.72 15.63
C VAL A 361 -7.47 33.18 15.49
N THR A 362 -7.37 33.88 16.62
CA THR A 362 -6.57 35.09 16.73
C THR A 362 -5.30 34.74 17.49
N VAL A 363 -4.17 34.89 16.79
CA VAL A 363 -2.84 34.79 17.38
C VAL A 363 -2.70 35.90 18.41
N ALA A 364 -2.63 35.54 19.69
CA ALA A 364 -2.32 36.45 20.78
C ALA A 364 -0.90 36.15 21.31
N GLN A 365 -0.01 37.05 20.92
CA GLN A 365 1.30 37.40 21.45
C GLN A 365 1.71 36.74 22.79
N VAL A 366 2.81 35.99 22.75
CA VAL A 366 3.57 35.62 23.95
C VAL A 366 4.33 36.85 24.43
N ALA A 367 3.91 37.39 25.56
CA ALA A 367 4.67 38.36 26.33
C ALA A 367 5.47 37.63 27.42
N GLY A 368 6.80 37.74 27.33
CA GLY A 368 7.75 37.67 28.46
C GLY A 368 7.86 36.33 29.19
N LEU A 369 8.87 35.54 28.82
CA LEU A 369 9.56 34.65 29.76
C LEU A 369 11.07 34.94 29.72
N ASP A 370 11.60 35.26 30.90
CA ASP A 370 12.99 35.60 31.19
C ASP A 370 13.95 34.43 30.86
N GLU A 371 15.07 34.76 30.24
CA GLU A 371 16.06 33.85 29.68
C GLU A 371 17.03 33.24 30.73
N GLN A 372 16.60 33.01 31.98
CA GLN A 372 17.54 32.71 33.08
C GLN A 372 17.25 31.50 34.00
N GLN A 373 16.42 30.53 33.60
CA GLN A 373 16.25 29.30 34.42
C GLN A 373 16.16 28.00 33.59
N LEU A 374 17.15 27.76 32.72
CA LEU A 374 17.45 26.40 32.24
C LEU A 374 18.53 25.80 33.15
N GLU A 375 18.20 24.73 33.88
CA GLU A 375 19.22 23.94 34.58
C GLU A 375 20.16 23.29 33.56
N PRO A 376 21.48 23.20 33.87
CA PRO A 376 22.44 22.64 32.93
C PRO A 376 22.30 21.12 32.80
N ASP A 377 22.50 20.62 31.58
CA ASP A 377 22.56 19.18 31.28
C ASP A 377 23.55 18.45 32.19
N PRO A 378 23.22 17.23 32.64
CA PRO A 378 24.16 16.41 33.42
C PRO A 378 25.39 16.03 32.58
N GLU A 379 26.57 16.05 33.22
CA GLU A 379 27.84 15.76 32.54
C GLU A 379 27.90 14.35 31.91
N PRO A 380 28.53 14.19 30.74
CA PRO A 380 28.66 12.91 30.06
C PRO A 380 29.58 11.95 30.82
N HIS A 381 29.10 10.73 31.04
CA HIS A 381 29.89 9.68 31.70
C HIS A 381 31.16 9.32 30.89
N ARG A 382 32.32 9.53 31.50
CA ARG A 382 33.63 9.09 30.98
C ARG A 382 33.72 7.56 30.92
N ARG A 383 33.81 7.02 29.70
CA ARG A 383 34.16 5.61 29.44
C ARG A 383 35.55 5.30 30.01
N ARG A 384 35.63 4.36 30.95
CA ARG A 384 36.87 3.66 31.32
C ARG A 384 36.86 2.25 30.74
N THR A 385 37.98 1.95 30.11
CA THR A 385 38.40 0.78 29.36
C THR A 385 38.39 -0.51 30.19
N VAL A 386 37.81 -1.59 29.65
CA VAL A 386 38.34 -2.95 29.84
C VAL A 386 38.24 -3.69 28.50
N PHE A 387 39.39 -3.81 27.84
CA PHE A 387 39.64 -4.82 26.81
C PHE A 387 39.89 -6.17 27.51
N ALA A 388 39.12 -7.20 27.18
CA ALA A 388 39.54 -8.60 27.04
C ALA A 388 38.31 -9.51 26.93
N SER A 389 38.38 -10.50 26.03
CA SER A 389 37.47 -11.67 25.90
C SER A 389 36.40 -11.63 24.79
N VAL A 390 36.75 -11.31 23.54
CA VAL A 390 35.98 -11.77 22.34
C VAL A 390 36.86 -12.50 21.32
N ALA A 391 38.17 -12.62 21.55
CA ALA A 391 39.04 -13.48 20.76
C ALA A 391 38.96 -14.94 21.23
N ALA A 392 37.82 -15.61 21.01
CA ALA A 392 37.72 -17.07 21.18
C ALA A 392 36.64 -17.76 20.32
N PHE A 393 35.70 -17.06 19.69
CA PHE A 393 34.68 -17.70 18.83
C PHE A 393 34.86 -17.49 17.31
N ALA A 394 35.90 -16.78 16.88
CA ALA A 394 36.17 -16.53 15.46
C ALA A 394 37.12 -17.54 14.78
N VAL A 395 37.53 -18.63 15.45
CA VAL A 395 38.60 -19.53 14.93
C VAL A 395 38.14 -20.98 14.69
N LEU A 396 36.87 -21.34 14.91
CA LEU A 396 36.40 -22.74 14.70
C LEU A 396 35.25 -22.91 13.69
N GLY A 397 34.88 -21.87 12.94
CA GLY A 397 33.84 -21.94 11.90
C GLY A 397 34.33 -21.73 10.46
N LEU A 398 35.63 -21.53 10.23
CA LEU A 398 36.19 -21.15 8.92
C LEU A 398 37.06 -22.25 8.26
N GLY A 399 37.05 -23.45 8.83
CA GLY A 399 37.91 -24.56 8.39
C GLY A 399 37.23 -25.69 7.62
N ALA A 400 35.91 -25.68 7.42
CA ALA A 400 35.17 -26.84 6.90
C ALA A 400 34.33 -26.59 5.62
N THR A 401 34.38 -25.40 5.02
CA THR A 401 33.65 -25.11 3.76
C THR A 401 34.55 -24.74 2.57
N LEU A 402 35.88 -24.73 2.73
CA LEU A 402 36.81 -24.26 1.70
C LEU A 402 37.42 -25.36 0.80
N VAL A 403 36.98 -26.61 0.89
CA VAL A 403 37.44 -27.67 -0.04
C VAL A 403 36.28 -28.58 -0.40
N GLY A 404 35.46 -28.22 -1.38
CA GLY A 404 34.40 -29.12 -1.86
C GLY A 404 33.52 -28.65 -3.01
N GLY A 405 33.30 -27.35 -3.23
CA GLY A 405 32.35 -26.88 -4.26
C GLY A 405 32.90 -25.94 -5.34
N GLY A 406 34.05 -25.30 -5.12
CA GLY A 406 34.52 -24.17 -5.94
C GLY A 406 35.25 -24.52 -7.25
N LEU A 407 34.98 -25.65 -7.88
CA LEU A 407 35.67 -26.05 -9.13
C LEU A 407 34.75 -26.32 -10.32
N LEU A 408 33.44 -26.09 -10.23
CA LEU A 408 32.52 -26.37 -11.35
C LEU A 408 31.53 -25.26 -11.75
N ASN A 409 31.43 -24.12 -11.04
CA ASN A 409 30.74 -22.93 -11.55
C ASN A 409 31.59 -21.70 -11.23
N PRO A 410 32.02 -20.90 -12.22
CA PRO A 410 32.49 -19.54 -11.94
C PRO A 410 31.35 -18.73 -11.29
N PRO A 411 31.64 -17.66 -10.53
CA PRO A 411 30.61 -16.68 -10.21
C PRO A 411 29.98 -16.23 -11.52
N ALA A 412 28.65 -16.31 -11.61
CA ALA A 412 27.94 -15.78 -12.75
C ALA A 412 28.16 -14.27 -12.77
N THR A 413 28.51 -13.74 -13.94
CA THR A 413 28.75 -12.33 -14.18
C THR A 413 27.98 -12.00 -15.44
N THR A 414 27.10 -11.01 -15.40
CA THR A 414 26.43 -10.43 -16.58
C THR A 414 27.40 -9.71 -17.53
N ALA A 415 28.70 -9.69 -17.21
CA ALA A 415 29.76 -9.05 -17.98
C ALA A 415 30.01 -9.69 -19.36
N ASP A 416 29.42 -10.84 -19.65
CA ASP A 416 29.38 -11.49 -20.98
C ASP A 416 28.00 -11.40 -21.65
N GLY A 417 27.06 -10.63 -21.07
CA GLY A 417 25.70 -10.47 -21.56
C GLY A 417 24.77 -11.66 -21.29
N ASP A 418 25.14 -12.59 -20.40
CA ASP A 418 24.28 -13.72 -20.01
C ASP A 418 23.61 -13.46 -18.64
N TYR A 419 22.26 -13.49 -18.63
CA TYR A 419 21.44 -13.36 -17.42
C TYR A 419 20.91 -14.73 -16.92
N ALA A 420 21.38 -15.85 -17.49
CA ALA A 420 20.93 -17.18 -17.08
C ALA A 420 21.25 -17.47 -15.60
N GLY A 421 20.19 -17.70 -14.81
CA GLY A 421 20.30 -17.95 -13.38
C GLY A 421 20.43 -16.68 -12.52
N GLU A 422 20.41 -15.50 -13.13
CA GLU A 422 20.39 -14.21 -12.44
C GLU A 422 18.96 -13.79 -12.07
N THR A 423 18.85 -12.71 -11.28
CA THR A 423 17.58 -12.05 -10.96
C THR A 423 17.70 -10.56 -11.19
N LEU A 424 16.85 -10.02 -12.07
CA LEU A 424 16.76 -8.58 -12.31
C LEU A 424 15.95 -7.92 -11.19
N GLN A 425 16.63 -7.16 -10.34
CA GLN A 425 16.06 -6.38 -9.28
C GLN A 425 15.66 -4.98 -9.78
N MET A 426 14.39 -4.61 -9.65
CA MET A 426 13.91 -3.26 -9.93
C MET A 426 13.62 -2.51 -8.64
N VAL A 427 14.44 -1.52 -8.32
CA VAL A 427 14.25 -0.63 -7.18
C VAL A 427 13.19 0.41 -7.51
N ILE A 428 12.05 0.30 -6.84
CA ILE A 428 10.90 1.19 -6.98
C ILE A 428 10.95 2.16 -5.79
N PRO A 429 11.31 3.44 -5.97
CA PRO A 429 11.48 4.38 -4.85
C PRO A 429 10.14 4.87 -4.27
N LEU A 430 9.07 4.09 -4.39
CA LEU A 430 7.72 4.43 -3.97
C LEU A 430 7.05 3.22 -3.29
N ALA A 431 6.01 3.47 -2.51
CA ALA A 431 5.25 2.43 -1.85
C ALA A 431 4.54 1.51 -2.85
N GLU A 432 4.23 0.29 -2.41
CA GLU A 432 3.50 -0.72 -3.18
C GLU A 432 2.07 -0.25 -3.54
N GLY A 433 1.57 -0.67 -4.69
CA GLY A 433 0.18 -0.45 -5.13
C GLY A 433 -0.10 0.89 -5.83
N GLY A 434 0.90 1.77 -5.98
CA GLY A 434 0.77 3.02 -6.74
C GLY A 434 1.04 2.85 -8.24
N GLY A 435 0.67 3.82 -9.07
CA GLY A 435 0.81 3.73 -10.54
C GLY A 435 2.23 3.54 -11.07
N THR A 436 3.27 3.90 -10.30
CA THR A 436 4.67 3.56 -10.63
C THR A 436 5.00 2.12 -10.28
N ASP A 437 4.50 1.60 -9.15
CA ASP A 437 4.68 0.20 -8.74
C ASP A 437 3.97 -0.75 -9.71
N THR A 438 2.72 -0.45 -10.07
CA THR A 438 1.98 -1.20 -11.10
C THR A 438 2.73 -1.22 -12.43
N TRP A 439 3.26 -0.08 -12.85
CA TRP A 439 4.04 0.02 -14.08
C TRP A 439 5.33 -0.78 -14.03
N ALA A 440 6.09 -0.67 -12.94
CA ALA A 440 7.36 -1.36 -12.80
C ALA A 440 7.18 -2.88 -12.78
N ARG A 441 6.15 -3.37 -12.09
CA ARG A 441 5.82 -4.80 -12.05
C ARG A 441 5.38 -5.31 -13.41
N PHE A 442 4.48 -4.59 -14.08
CA PHE A 442 3.99 -4.95 -15.41
C PHE A 442 5.11 -4.97 -16.46
N VAL A 443 5.85 -3.85 -16.59
CA VAL A 443 6.95 -3.75 -17.57
C VAL A 443 8.08 -4.71 -17.21
N GLY A 444 8.43 -4.85 -15.93
CA GLY A 444 9.50 -5.75 -15.50
C GLY A 444 9.20 -7.22 -15.75
N GLN A 445 7.97 -7.67 -15.50
CA GLN A 445 7.56 -9.06 -15.76
C GLN A 445 7.62 -9.42 -17.25
N GLU A 446 7.22 -8.50 -18.12
CA GLU A 446 7.26 -8.71 -19.57
C GLU A 446 8.71 -8.59 -20.08
N LEU A 447 9.48 -7.58 -19.61
CA LEU A 447 10.87 -7.37 -20.03
C LEU A 447 11.78 -8.57 -19.76
N VAL A 448 11.66 -9.24 -18.60
CA VAL A 448 12.51 -10.40 -18.29
C VAL A 448 12.29 -11.59 -19.21
N GLN A 449 11.16 -11.67 -19.94
CA GLN A 449 10.92 -12.73 -20.92
C GLN A 449 11.78 -12.55 -22.19
N ASP A 450 12.08 -11.29 -22.52
CA ASP A 450 12.83 -10.89 -23.71
C ASP A 450 14.33 -10.71 -23.43
N ILE A 451 14.75 -10.81 -22.17
CA ILE A 451 16.17 -10.85 -21.80
C ILE A 451 16.70 -12.28 -22.01
N PRO A 452 17.78 -12.47 -22.80
CA PRO A 452 18.43 -13.78 -22.92
C PRO A 452 18.82 -14.37 -21.57
N GLY A 453 18.47 -15.64 -21.36
CA GLY A 453 18.62 -16.33 -20.07
C GLY A 453 17.41 -16.25 -19.15
N GLN A 454 16.42 -15.40 -19.48
CA GLN A 454 15.15 -15.23 -18.76
C GLN A 454 15.35 -15.13 -17.25
N PRO A 455 16.05 -14.09 -16.75
CA PRO A 455 16.34 -13.95 -15.34
C PRO A 455 15.06 -13.91 -14.51
N GLY A 456 15.20 -14.24 -13.22
CA GLY A 456 14.14 -13.96 -12.25
C GLY A 456 13.81 -12.47 -12.20
N PHE A 457 12.61 -12.13 -11.72
CA PHE A 457 12.18 -10.75 -11.54
C PHE A 457 11.94 -10.45 -10.06
N ALA A 458 12.59 -9.39 -9.53
CA ALA A 458 12.46 -8.97 -8.14
C ALA A 458 12.14 -7.46 -8.03
N PRO A 459 10.87 -7.07 -7.93
CA PRO A 459 10.50 -5.70 -7.60
C PRO A 459 10.76 -5.41 -6.11
N VAL A 460 11.50 -4.33 -5.82
CA VAL A 460 11.87 -3.93 -4.45
C VAL A 460 11.41 -2.49 -4.20
N ASN A 461 10.41 -2.32 -3.34
CA ASN A 461 9.88 -1.01 -2.98
C ASN A 461 10.69 -0.37 -1.84
N GLU A 462 11.26 0.81 -2.11
CA GLU A 462 11.99 1.64 -1.16
C GLU A 462 11.43 3.05 -1.09
N ALA A 463 10.25 3.14 -0.47
CA ALA A 463 9.55 4.39 -0.31
C ALA A 463 10.25 5.34 0.68
N GLY A 464 10.12 6.64 0.44
CA GLY A 464 10.51 7.68 1.40
C GLY A 464 10.92 8.98 0.72
N GLY A 465 10.55 10.12 1.32
CA GLY A 465 10.98 11.46 0.88
C GLY A 465 10.73 11.73 -0.59
N GLU A 466 9.51 11.52 -1.10
CA GLU A 466 9.15 11.72 -2.53
C GLU A 466 9.86 10.77 -3.51
N GLY A 467 10.54 9.74 -2.99
CA GLY A 467 11.37 8.80 -3.73
C GLY A 467 12.86 9.09 -3.63
N ILE A 468 13.23 10.18 -2.94
CA ILE A 468 14.63 10.56 -2.73
C ILE A 468 15.37 9.48 -1.93
N THR A 469 14.73 8.84 -0.94
CA THR A 469 15.40 7.83 -0.10
C THR A 469 15.87 6.63 -0.93
N GLY A 470 14.97 5.99 -1.68
CA GLY A 470 15.30 4.84 -2.52
C GLY A 470 16.25 5.20 -3.66
N SER A 471 16.06 6.36 -4.30
CA SER A 471 16.97 6.82 -5.36
C SER A 471 18.38 7.16 -4.83
N ASN A 472 18.50 7.76 -3.64
CA ASN A 472 19.79 8.00 -2.99
C ASN A 472 20.48 6.67 -2.63
N ARG A 473 19.73 5.70 -2.09
CA ARG A 473 20.25 4.37 -1.78
C ARG A 473 20.80 3.71 -3.04
N PHE A 474 20.00 3.65 -4.09
CA PHE A 474 20.38 3.09 -5.38
C PHE A 474 21.67 3.73 -5.90
N ALA A 475 21.73 5.06 -6.00
CA ALA A 475 22.92 5.75 -6.49
C ALA A 475 24.17 5.49 -5.65
N SER A 476 24.02 5.19 -4.35
CA SER A 476 25.14 4.95 -3.45
C SER A 476 25.61 3.50 -3.35
N SER A 477 24.74 2.53 -3.65
CA SER A 477 24.98 1.13 -3.28
C SER A 477 24.36 0.10 -4.22
N ALA A 478 23.86 0.49 -5.40
CA ALA A 478 23.35 -0.46 -6.37
C ALA A 478 24.47 -1.39 -6.86
N ALA A 479 24.10 -2.63 -7.21
CA ALA A 479 25.02 -3.55 -7.88
C ALA A 479 25.46 -2.98 -9.24
N ASP A 480 26.77 -2.93 -9.48
CA ASP A 480 27.39 -2.41 -10.71
C ASP A 480 27.53 -3.48 -11.79
N ASP A 481 26.76 -4.58 -11.72
CA ASP A 481 26.74 -5.65 -12.71
C ASP A 481 25.53 -5.54 -13.67
N GLY A 482 24.61 -4.59 -13.47
CA GLY A 482 23.41 -4.45 -14.31
C GLY A 482 22.26 -5.38 -13.91
N THR A 483 22.38 -6.12 -12.81
CA THR A 483 21.24 -6.88 -12.22
C THR A 483 20.31 -6.01 -11.39
N GLU A 484 20.70 -4.78 -11.05
CA GLU A 484 19.87 -3.85 -10.28
C GLU A 484 19.57 -2.57 -11.09
N LEU A 485 18.28 -2.25 -11.27
CA LEU A 485 17.80 -1.09 -12.02
C LEU A 485 16.94 -0.17 -11.14
N LEU A 486 17.10 1.14 -11.31
CA LEU A 486 16.25 2.14 -10.68
C LEU A 486 15.02 2.41 -11.55
N VAL A 487 13.84 2.43 -10.93
CA VAL A 487 12.61 2.95 -11.53
C VAL A 487 12.50 4.45 -11.23
N SER A 488 12.42 5.28 -12.28
CA SER A 488 12.16 6.72 -12.13
C SER A 488 10.70 7.10 -12.34
N THR A 489 10.34 8.28 -11.84
CA THR A 489 9.07 8.97 -12.07
C THR A 489 9.28 10.48 -11.99
N ALA A 490 8.25 11.29 -12.23
CA ALA A 490 8.32 12.74 -12.05
C ALA A 490 8.83 13.14 -10.65
N THR A 491 8.45 12.41 -9.58
CA THR A 491 8.87 12.72 -8.21
C THR A 491 10.32 12.34 -7.90
N THR A 492 11.00 11.58 -8.76
CA THR A 492 12.46 11.40 -8.67
C THR A 492 13.21 12.42 -9.54
N VAL A 493 12.64 12.81 -10.68
CA VAL A 493 13.30 13.71 -11.64
C VAL A 493 13.22 15.17 -11.21
N VAL A 494 12.04 15.64 -10.77
CA VAL A 494 11.83 17.06 -10.42
C VAL A 494 12.72 17.51 -9.25
N PRO A 495 12.85 16.75 -8.13
CA PRO A 495 13.76 17.14 -7.05
C PRO A 495 15.22 17.28 -7.50
N TRP A 496 15.68 16.39 -8.40
CA TRP A 496 17.03 16.45 -8.96
C TRP A 496 17.22 17.66 -9.86
N VAL A 497 16.28 17.91 -10.78
CA VAL A 497 16.30 19.10 -11.66
C VAL A 497 16.29 20.40 -10.86
N LEU A 498 15.58 20.44 -9.73
CA LEU A 498 15.51 21.62 -8.86
C LEU A 498 16.69 21.74 -7.90
N ASP A 499 17.74 20.92 -8.05
CA ASP A 499 18.98 20.97 -7.26
C ASP A 499 18.75 20.92 -5.74
N ARG A 500 17.72 20.18 -5.29
CA ARG A 500 17.40 20.08 -3.87
C ARG A 500 18.55 19.46 -3.08
N HIS A 501 18.94 20.06 -1.96
CA HIS A 501 20.14 19.63 -1.24
C HIS A 501 20.10 18.17 -0.74
N VAL A 502 18.90 17.65 -0.44
CA VAL A 502 18.68 16.26 0.01
C VAL A 502 18.87 15.20 -1.08
N VAL A 503 18.88 15.60 -2.36
CA VAL A 503 19.11 14.71 -3.50
C VAL A 503 20.60 14.40 -3.63
N LYS A 504 20.95 13.11 -3.65
CA LYS A 504 22.31 12.58 -3.75
C LYS A 504 22.51 11.65 -4.96
N TYR A 505 21.50 11.53 -5.82
CA TYR A 505 21.58 10.84 -7.10
C TYR A 505 21.65 11.85 -8.26
N SER A 506 22.19 11.43 -9.39
CA SER A 506 22.19 12.20 -10.63
C SER A 506 21.80 11.31 -11.80
N PHE A 507 20.87 11.76 -12.63
CA PHE A 507 20.55 11.07 -13.89
C PHE A 507 21.67 11.20 -14.94
N GLU A 508 22.69 12.04 -14.70
CA GLU A 508 23.94 12.08 -15.50
C GLU A 508 24.92 10.95 -15.14
N ASP A 509 24.69 10.29 -14.00
CA ASP A 509 25.47 9.16 -13.51
C ASP A 509 24.70 7.83 -13.60
N LEU A 510 23.69 7.79 -14.47
CA LEU A 510 22.87 6.63 -14.75
C LEU A 510 22.73 6.44 -16.26
N GLU A 511 22.59 5.19 -16.68
CA GLU A 511 22.35 4.81 -18.07
C GLU A 511 20.86 4.48 -18.28
N PRO A 512 20.13 5.22 -19.14
CA PRO A 512 18.73 4.93 -19.38
C PRO A 512 18.60 3.63 -20.19
N VAL A 513 17.76 2.70 -19.70
CA VAL A 513 17.41 1.45 -20.40
C VAL A 513 16.16 1.63 -21.23
N LEU A 514 15.13 2.23 -20.65
CA LEU A 514 13.90 2.61 -21.34
C LEU A 514 13.22 3.78 -20.65
N VAL A 515 12.39 4.50 -21.39
CA VAL A 515 11.43 5.46 -20.83
C VAL A 515 10.04 5.26 -21.41
N ASN A 516 9.02 5.64 -20.65
CA ASN A 516 7.63 5.51 -21.02
C ASN A 516 6.83 6.72 -20.52
N GLY A 517 5.98 7.23 -21.41
CA GLY A 517 5.13 8.38 -21.11
C GLY A 517 3.88 8.02 -20.33
N THR A 518 3.17 9.05 -19.90
CA THR A 518 1.78 8.98 -19.46
C THR A 518 1.07 10.28 -19.82
N GLY A 519 -0.25 10.26 -19.76
CA GLY A 519 -1.08 11.44 -19.96
C GLY A 519 -1.73 11.91 -18.69
N GLY A 520 -2.54 12.95 -18.83
CA GLY A 520 -3.41 13.39 -17.77
C GLY A 520 -4.35 14.52 -18.16
N VAL A 521 -5.35 14.71 -17.31
CA VAL A 521 -6.36 15.76 -17.44
C VAL A 521 -6.53 16.52 -16.15
N ILE A 522 -6.82 17.82 -16.27
CA ILE A 522 -7.24 18.69 -15.18
C ILE A 522 -8.77 18.73 -15.19
N TYR A 523 -9.37 18.52 -14.03
CA TYR A 523 -10.81 18.47 -13.84
C TYR A 523 -11.21 19.22 -12.57
N ALA A 524 -12.43 19.76 -12.56
CA ALA A 524 -12.94 20.51 -11.42
C ALA A 524 -14.32 20.02 -11.00
N ARG A 525 -14.61 20.17 -9.72
CA ARG A 525 -15.93 19.90 -9.15
C ARG A 525 -16.96 20.89 -9.71
N THR A 526 -18.05 20.40 -10.30
CA THR A 526 -19.08 21.25 -10.90
C THR A 526 -19.71 22.19 -9.86
N ALA A 527 -19.86 21.72 -8.62
CA ALA A 527 -20.39 22.51 -7.50
C ALA A 527 -19.44 23.61 -6.98
N ALA A 528 -18.19 23.68 -7.45
CA ALA A 528 -17.29 24.82 -7.26
C ALA A 528 -17.61 26.01 -8.20
N GLY A 529 -18.62 25.84 -9.07
CA GLY A 529 -19.02 26.83 -10.06
C GLY A 529 -18.06 26.91 -11.25
N VAL A 530 -17.30 25.85 -11.52
CA VAL A 530 -16.40 25.75 -12.68
C VAL A 530 -17.05 24.83 -13.71
N LYS A 531 -17.31 25.33 -14.91
CA LYS A 531 -17.90 24.57 -16.03
C LYS A 531 -17.02 24.57 -17.27
N SER A 532 -16.08 25.50 -17.33
CA SER A 532 -15.16 25.69 -18.43
C SER A 532 -13.85 26.30 -17.91
N PRO A 533 -12.74 26.19 -18.67
CA PRO A 533 -11.48 26.83 -18.28
C PRO A 533 -11.59 28.34 -18.03
N LYS A 534 -12.52 29.04 -18.69
CA LYS A 534 -12.75 30.48 -18.49
C LYS A 534 -13.21 30.81 -17.07
N ASP A 535 -13.86 29.87 -16.38
CA ASP A 535 -14.35 30.07 -15.02
C ASP A 535 -13.22 30.06 -13.98
N LEU A 536 -11.99 29.75 -14.38
CA LEU A 536 -10.80 29.79 -13.52
C LEU A 536 -10.21 31.20 -13.37
N ILE A 537 -10.58 32.17 -14.21
CA ILE A 537 -9.94 33.50 -14.29
C ILE A 537 -10.90 34.60 -13.82
N GLY A 538 -10.37 35.61 -13.14
CA GLY A 538 -11.13 36.76 -12.64
C GLY A 538 -12.04 36.42 -11.46
N ARG A 539 -11.73 35.36 -10.71
CA ARG A 539 -12.51 34.91 -9.57
C ARG A 539 -12.23 35.77 -8.34
N LYS A 540 -13.30 36.14 -7.63
CA LYS A 540 -13.16 36.79 -6.31
C LYS A 540 -12.61 35.84 -5.23
N LYS A 541 -12.91 34.55 -5.36
CA LYS A 541 -12.43 33.48 -4.49
C LYS A 541 -11.70 32.46 -5.38
N PRO A 542 -10.40 32.26 -5.17
CA PRO A 542 -9.64 31.23 -5.88
C PRO A 542 -10.29 29.85 -5.72
N VAL A 543 -10.15 28.99 -6.73
CA VAL A 543 -10.47 27.57 -6.56
C VAL A 543 -9.35 26.87 -5.81
N VAL A 544 -9.72 25.92 -4.95
CA VAL A 544 -8.74 25.18 -4.14
C VAL A 544 -8.22 23.98 -4.91
N PHE A 545 -6.92 23.93 -5.18
CA PHE A 545 -6.21 22.77 -5.73
C PHE A 545 -5.65 21.90 -4.61
N GLY A 546 -5.90 20.59 -4.68
CA GLY A 546 -5.28 19.60 -3.80
C GLY A 546 -4.01 19.00 -4.41
N GLY A 547 -2.87 19.23 -3.78
CA GLY A 547 -1.56 18.71 -4.19
C GLY A 547 -1.01 17.66 -3.23
N ILE A 548 -0.16 16.78 -3.75
CA ILE A 548 0.68 15.88 -2.96
C ILE A 548 1.92 16.66 -2.50
N THR A 549 2.70 17.18 -3.46
CA THR A 549 3.92 17.95 -3.24
C THR A 549 4.21 18.89 -4.42
N ALA A 550 4.56 20.14 -4.10
CA ALA A 550 4.86 21.14 -5.12
C ALA A 550 6.17 20.89 -5.87
N THR A 551 7.04 19.99 -5.36
CA THR A 551 8.31 19.60 -5.99
C THR A 551 8.23 18.25 -6.70
N GLY A 552 7.02 17.77 -6.99
CA GLY A 552 6.77 16.54 -7.73
C GLY A 552 5.92 16.79 -8.98
N LEU A 553 5.07 15.82 -9.30
CA LEU A 553 4.20 15.87 -10.50
C LEU A 553 3.21 17.05 -10.48
N ASP A 554 2.85 17.58 -9.30
CA ASP A 554 1.94 18.73 -9.19
C ASP A 554 2.50 19.98 -9.88
N LEU A 555 3.83 20.10 -9.96
CA LEU A 555 4.52 21.29 -10.47
C LEU A 555 4.08 21.67 -11.88
N THR A 556 3.90 20.69 -12.77
CA THR A 556 3.40 20.91 -14.13
C THR A 556 2.00 21.50 -14.13
N THR A 557 1.17 21.11 -13.18
CA THR A 557 -0.18 21.65 -12.99
C THR A 557 -0.13 23.08 -12.46
N LEU A 558 0.75 23.37 -11.49
CA LEU A 558 0.93 24.74 -10.96
C LEU A 558 1.41 25.71 -12.05
N VAL A 559 2.34 25.27 -12.90
CA VAL A 559 2.81 26.06 -14.05
C VAL A 559 1.73 26.20 -15.11
N ALA A 560 0.92 25.17 -15.36
CA ALA A 560 -0.24 25.28 -16.25
C ALA A 560 -1.25 26.32 -15.75
N PHE A 561 -1.53 26.34 -14.44
CA PHE A 561 -2.40 27.34 -13.83
C PHE A 561 -1.83 28.76 -13.96
N ASP A 562 -0.54 28.96 -13.72
CA ASP A 562 0.08 30.28 -13.86
C ASP A 562 0.15 30.73 -15.33
N LEU A 563 0.37 29.81 -16.27
CA LEU A 563 0.31 30.09 -17.72
C LEU A 563 -1.09 30.56 -18.14
N LEU A 564 -2.14 29.98 -17.56
CA LEU A 564 -3.53 30.34 -17.82
C LEU A 564 -4.03 31.52 -16.99
N GLU A 565 -3.19 32.11 -16.13
CA GLU A 565 -3.58 33.15 -15.16
C GLU A 565 -4.79 32.74 -14.30
N ALA A 566 -4.87 31.45 -13.96
CA ALA A 566 -5.96 30.90 -13.17
C ALA A 566 -5.85 31.33 -11.70
N ASP A 567 -6.98 31.71 -11.11
CA ASP A 567 -7.08 32.07 -9.69
C ASP A 567 -7.14 30.79 -8.85
N ILE A 568 -5.97 30.29 -8.46
CA ILE A 568 -5.79 29.05 -7.70
C ILE A 568 -5.24 29.33 -6.30
N SER A 569 -5.73 28.59 -5.31
CA SER A 569 -5.06 28.40 -4.03
C SER A 569 -4.68 26.92 -3.93
N ALA A 570 -3.41 26.59 -3.69
CA ALA A 570 -2.99 25.20 -3.55
C ALA A 570 -2.84 24.81 -2.08
N THR A 571 -3.23 23.58 -1.75
CA THR A 571 -2.92 22.94 -0.46
C THR A 571 -2.22 21.62 -0.75
N PHE A 572 -1.03 21.43 -0.18
CA PHE A 572 -0.20 20.24 -0.39
C PHE A 572 -0.24 19.30 0.82
N GLY A 573 0.28 18.08 0.68
CA GLY A 573 0.40 17.10 1.76
C GLY A 573 -0.57 15.92 1.69
N PHE A 574 -1.35 15.78 0.61
CA PHE A 574 -2.11 14.56 0.35
C PHE A 574 -1.16 13.40 0.01
N GLU A 575 -1.45 12.17 0.46
CA GLU A 575 -0.56 11.02 0.23
C GLU A 575 -0.66 10.39 -1.16
N GLY A 576 -1.61 10.85 -1.98
CA GLY A 576 -1.85 10.30 -3.30
C GLY A 576 -3.06 10.95 -3.95
N ARG A 577 -3.30 10.61 -5.21
CA ARG A 577 -4.40 11.22 -5.98
C ARG A 577 -5.79 10.70 -5.56
N GLY A 578 -5.88 9.46 -5.06
CA GLY A 578 -7.12 8.91 -4.51
C GLY A 578 -7.69 9.76 -3.36
N PRO A 579 -6.91 10.05 -2.31
CA PRO A 579 -7.29 10.98 -1.25
C PRO A 579 -7.69 12.37 -1.75
N VAL A 580 -6.97 12.96 -2.73
CA VAL A 580 -7.35 14.26 -3.32
C VAL A 580 -8.70 14.18 -4.03
N ASN A 581 -8.94 13.10 -4.79
CA ASN A 581 -10.21 12.89 -5.47
C ASN A 581 -11.37 12.74 -4.47
N LEU A 582 -11.16 12.05 -3.34
CA LEU A 582 -12.15 11.99 -2.26
C LEU A 582 -12.40 13.36 -1.62
N ALA A 583 -11.34 14.15 -1.37
CA ALA A 583 -11.45 15.51 -0.87
C ALA A 583 -12.22 16.40 -1.86
N LEU A 584 -12.01 16.21 -3.17
CA LEU A 584 -12.77 16.89 -4.21
C LEU A 584 -14.25 16.49 -4.15
N GLN A 585 -14.57 15.20 -4.05
CA GLN A 585 -15.96 14.73 -3.92
C GLN A 585 -16.64 15.28 -2.65
N ARG A 586 -15.90 15.43 -1.55
CA ARG A 586 -16.37 16.03 -0.29
C ARG A 586 -16.48 17.56 -0.34
N GLY A 587 -15.92 18.19 -1.36
CA GLY A 587 -15.88 19.64 -1.52
C GLY A 587 -14.85 20.36 -0.65
N GLU A 588 -13.85 19.62 -0.17
CA GLU A 588 -12.69 20.14 0.57
C GLU A 588 -11.69 20.81 -0.40
N VAL A 589 -11.59 20.29 -1.62
CA VAL A 589 -10.90 20.92 -2.75
C VAL A 589 -11.84 21.06 -3.95
N ASP A 590 -11.50 21.95 -4.88
CA ASP A 590 -12.36 22.32 -6.01
C ASP A 590 -11.84 21.81 -7.36
N ILE A 591 -10.51 21.67 -7.50
CA ILE A 591 -9.84 21.31 -8.75
C ILE A 591 -8.69 20.33 -8.47
N ASP A 592 -8.49 19.40 -9.40
CA ASP A 592 -7.45 18.36 -9.32
C ASP A 592 -7.03 17.95 -10.74
N TYR A 593 -6.02 17.08 -10.85
CA TYR A 593 -5.67 16.40 -12.09
C TYR A 593 -5.57 14.89 -11.89
N SER A 594 -5.79 14.11 -12.95
CA SER A 594 -5.55 12.67 -12.91
C SER A 594 -4.68 12.25 -14.08
N THR A 595 -3.78 11.30 -13.84
CA THR A 595 -3.10 10.61 -14.94
C THR A 595 -4.06 9.67 -15.66
N THR A 596 -3.72 9.28 -16.89
CA THR A 596 -4.55 8.41 -17.73
C THR A 596 -4.91 7.09 -17.05
N SER A 597 -3.93 6.44 -16.43
CA SER A 597 -4.10 5.16 -15.74
C SER A 597 -5.17 5.20 -14.63
N SER A 598 -5.35 6.35 -13.99
CA SER A 598 -6.29 6.51 -12.87
C SER A 598 -7.59 7.22 -13.27
N TYR A 599 -7.64 7.80 -14.48
CA TYR A 599 -8.79 8.57 -14.94
C TYR A 599 -10.06 7.71 -15.04
N HIS A 600 -9.97 6.55 -15.66
CA HIS A 600 -11.12 5.68 -15.93
C HIS A 600 -11.84 5.23 -14.67
N SER A 601 -11.10 4.91 -13.61
CA SER A 601 -11.68 4.44 -12.34
C SER A 601 -12.07 5.58 -11.40
N ALA A 602 -11.32 6.69 -11.36
CA ALA A 602 -11.48 7.73 -10.34
C ALA A 602 -12.20 8.99 -10.80
N VAL A 603 -12.16 9.33 -12.10
CA VAL A 603 -12.64 10.62 -12.63
C VAL A 603 -13.75 10.45 -13.64
N GLU A 604 -13.65 9.47 -14.54
CA GLU A 604 -14.66 9.22 -15.56
C GLU A 604 -16.08 9.01 -14.98
N PRO A 605 -16.28 8.26 -13.87
CA PRO A 605 -17.62 8.06 -13.30
C PRO A 605 -18.24 9.37 -12.82
N ILE A 606 -17.50 10.18 -12.07
CA ILE A 606 -17.97 11.46 -11.52
C ILE A 606 -18.12 12.54 -12.61
N ALA A 607 -17.35 12.45 -13.70
CA ALA A 607 -17.53 13.29 -14.87
C ALA A 607 -18.80 12.93 -15.65
N LYS A 608 -19.09 11.63 -15.84
CA LYS A 608 -20.32 11.15 -16.50
C LYS A 608 -21.58 11.46 -15.68
N GLU A 609 -21.49 11.39 -14.36
CA GLU A 609 -22.54 11.80 -13.43
C GLU A 609 -22.78 13.32 -13.45
N GLY A 610 -21.78 14.10 -13.88
CA GLY A 610 -21.81 15.56 -13.92
C GLY A 610 -21.41 16.24 -12.60
N SER A 611 -20.95 15.49 -11.61
CA SER A 611 -20.41 16.01 -10.35
C SER A 611 -19.01 16.63 -10.53
N ALA A 612 -18.28 16.24 -11.58
CA ALA A 612 -17.05 16.89 -12.04
C ALA A 612 -17.11 17.26 -13.54
N THR A 613 -16.27 18.21 -13.96
CA THR A 613 -16.08 18.63 -15.35
C THR A 613 -14.60 18.53 -15.70
N VAL A 614 -14.27 17.75 -16.75
CA VAL A 614 -12.93 17.72 -17.34
C VAL A 614 -12.71 19.02 -18.13
N LEU A 615 -11.65 19.76 -17.81
CA LEU A 615 -11.41 21.09 -18.36
C LEU A 615 -10.42 21.07 -19.51
N MET A 616 -9.33 20.33 -19.36
CA MET A 616 -8.22 20.29 -20.32
C MET A 616 -7.31 19.08 -20.08
N SER A 617 -6.59 18.66 -21.11
CA SER A 617 -5.48 17.72 -21.01
C SER A 617 -4.16 18.47 -20.92
N PHE A 618 -3.13 17.86 -20.34
CA PHE A 618 -1.77 18.41 -20.42
C PHE A 618 -1.23 18.35 -21.87
N GLY A 619 -1.66 17.35 -22.64
CA GLY A 619 -1.12 17.04 -23.96
C GLY A 619 0.16 16.21 -23.88
N GLN A 620 0.85 16.08 -25.01
CA GLN A 620 2.13 15.39 -25.14
C GLN A 620 3.08 16.23 -25.99
N LEU A 621 4.39 16.08 -25.81
CA LEU A 621 5.36 16.62 -26.76
C LEU A 621 5.53 15.66 -27.94
N ASP A 622 5.45 16.19 -29.16
CA ASP A 622 5.90 15.46 -30.35
C ASP A 622 7.43 15.55 -30.53
N GLU A 623 7.94 14.89 -31.57
CA GLU A 623 9.37 14.84 -31.91
C GLU A 623 9.99 16.22 -32.23
N HIS A 624 9.15 17.24 -32.45
CA HIS A 624 9.57 18.62 -32.70
C HIS A 624 9.39 19.51 -31.48
N GLY A 625 9.05 18.94 -30.32
CA GLY A 625 8.83 19.66 -29.07
C GLY A 625 7.56 20.51 -29.08
N LYS A 626 6.60 20.22 -29.96
CA LYS A 626 5.29 20.87 -30.00
C LYS A 626 4.31 20.11 -29.10
N VAL A 627 3.51 20.86 -28.36
CA VAL A 627 2.40 20.28 -27.58
C VAL A 627 1.29 19.83 -28.53
N VAL A 628 1.00 18.53 -28.52
CA VAL A 628 -0.08 17.86 -29.25
C VAL A 628 -1.10 17.27 -28.29
N ARG A 629 -2.29 16.90 -28.79
CA ARG A 629 -3.31 16.26 -27.95
C ARG A 629 -2.84 14.89 -27.47
N ASP A 630 -3.21 14.57 -26.25
CA ASP A 630 -2.95 13.26 -25.68
C ASP A 630 -3.75 12.18 -26.44
N PRO A 631 -3.12 11.04 -26.81
CA PRO A 631 -3.80 9.98 -27.53
C PRO A 631 -5.00 9.37 -26.77
N ASN A 632 -5.03 9.45 -25.44
CA ASN A 632 -6.14 8.96 -24.62
C ASN A 632 -7.22 10.01 -24.37
N PHE A 633 -6.95 11.28 -24.69
CA PHE A 633 -7.87 12.40 -24.47
C PHE A 633 -8.05 13.24 -25.75
N LYS A 634 -8.28 12.58 -26.89
CA LYS A 634 -8.35 13.21 -28.23
C LYS A 634 -9.38 14.33 -28.34
N ASP A 635 -10.46 14.24 -27.59
CA ASP A 635 -11.55 15.22 -27.60
C ASP A 635 -11.40 16.32 -26.54
N THR A 636 -10.40 16.21 -25.66
CA THR A 636 -10.15 17.20 -24.60
C THR A 636 -9.09 18.20 -25.07
N PRO A 637 -9.35 19.52 -25.05
CA PRO A 637 -8.37 20.52 -25.46
C PRO A 637 -7.14 20.48 -24.56
N THR A 638 -5.96 20.71 -25.12
CA THR A 638 -4.73 20.87 -24.34
C THR A 638 -4.70 22.20 -23.58
N VAL A 639 -3.84 22.33 -22.57
CA VAL A 639 -3.55 23.62 -21.90
C VAL A 639 -3.20 24.71 -22.94
N VAL A 640 -2.47 24.37 -24.00
CA VAL A 640 -2.09 25.32 -25.07
C VAL A 640 -3.30 25.77 -25.88
N GLU A 641 -4.16 24.83 -26.31
CA GLU A 641 -5.40 25.16 -27.02
C GLU A 641 -6.36 25.98 -26.13
N VAL A 642 -6.41 25.69 -24.83
CA VAL A 642 -7.19 26.47 -23.86
C VAL A 642 -6.64 27.88 -23.74
N TYR A 643 -5.32 28.07 -23.65
CA TYR A 643 -4.70 29.40 -23.65
C TYR A 643 -5.07 30.18 -24.93
N GLU A 644 -4.97 29.55 -26.10
CA GLU A 644 -5.36 30.18 -27.38
C GLU A 644 -6.84 30.59 -27.41
N GLN A 645 -7.73 29.75 -26.86
CA GLN A 645 -9.16 30.06 -26.75
C GLN A 645 -9.44 31.24 -25.83
N LEU A 646 -8.68 31.38 -24.73
CA LEU A 646 -8.86 32.45 -23.75
C LEU A 646 -8.29 33.79 -24.22
N TYR A 647 -7.13 33.77 -24.89
CA TYR A 647 -6.36 34.96 -25.21
C TYR A 647 -6.27 35.30 -26.70
N GLY A 648 -6.77 34.43 -27.59
CA GLY A 648 -6.79 34.64 -29.04
C GLY A 648 -5.42 34.60 -29.72
N LYS A 649 -4.39 34.08 -29.05
CA LYS A 649 -3.02 33.97 -29.54
C LYS A 649 -2.31 32.76 -28.93
N ALA A 650 -1.30 32.24 -29.62
CA ALA A 650 -0.43 31.18 -29.09
C ALA A 650 0.32 31.67 -27.82
N PRO A 651 0.54 30.79 -26.83
CA PRO A 651 1.38 31.11 -25.68
C PRO A 651 2.84 31.29 -26.11
N SER A 652 3.57 32.15 -25.38
CA SER A 652 4.99 32.41 -25.60
C SER A 652 5.62 32.98 -24.32
N GLY A 653 6.95 32.95 -24.26
CA GLY A 653 7.71 33.48 -23.13
C GLY A 653 7.94 32.47 -22.00
N PRO A 654 8.47 32.93 -20.85
CA PRO A 654 9.03 32.05 -19.82
C PRO A 654 8.04 31.04 -19.23
N LYS A 655 6.78 31.44 -19.00
CA LYS A 655 5.73 30.52 -18.50
C LYS A 655 5.48 29.34 -19.44
N PHE A 656 5.48 29.62 -20.74
CA PHE A 656 5.21 28.60 -21.75
C PHE A 656 6.40 27.66 -21.95
N GLU A 657 7.62 28.18 -21.96
CA GLU A 657 8.81 27.32 -22.02
C GLU A 657 8.92 26.46 -20.75
N ALA A 658 8.65 27.01 -19.57
CA ALA A 658 8.59 26.22 -18.34
C ALA A 658 7.52 25.12 -18.39
N TYR A 659 6.33 25.43 -18.91
CA TYR A 659 5.26 24.44 -19.10
C TYR A 659 5.71 23.32 -20.03
N LYS A 660 6.28 23.64 -21.20
CA LYS A 660 6.77 22.64 -22.15
C LYS A 660 7.87 21.76 -21.56
N THR A 661 8.85 22.36 -20.90
CA THR A 661 9.95 21.62 -20.26
C THR A 661 9.39 20.64 -19.23
N LEU A 662 8.54 21.12 -18.31
CA LEU A 662 7.93 20.27 -17.29
C LEU A 662 7.01 19.19 -17.90
N LEU A 663 6.26 19.50 -18.96
CA LEU A 663 5.44 18.51 -19.67
C LEU A 663 6.30 17.37 -20.23
N GLY A 664 7.43 17.72 -20.85
CA GLY A 664 8.38 16.75 -21.37
C GLY A 664 8.91 15.80 -20.30
N LEU A 665 9.40 16.34 -19.19
CA LEU A 665 10.04 15.54 -18.14
C LEU A 665 9.05 14.82 -17.21
N THR A 666 7.83 15.33 -17.04
CA THR A 666 6.86 14.77 -16.07
C THR A 666 5.73 13.97 -16.69
N TYR A 667 5.47 14.08 -18.00
CA TYR A 667 4.42 13.31 -18.68
C TYR A 667 4.97 12.55 -19.88
N THR A 668 5.69 13.20 -20.81
CA THR A 668 6.15 12.53 -22.04
C THR A 668 7.26 11.50 -21.78
N TYR A 669 8.19 11.80 -20.87
CA TYR A 669 9.31 10.92 -20.50
C TYR A 669 9.33 10.64 -18.98
N GLN A 670 8.15 10.38 -18.41
CA GLN A 670 7.97 10.32 -16.95
C GLN A 670 8.62 9.10 -16.31
N LYS A 671 8.29 7.90 -16.78
CA LYS A 671 8.71 6.64 -16.14
C LYS A 671 9.92 6.10 -16.88
N GLY A 672 10.90 5.57 -16.17
CA GLY A 672 12.07 5.00 -16.81
C GLY A 672 12.76 3.94 -15.97
N LEU A 673 13.54 3.10 -16.65
CA LEU A 673 14.48 2.16 -16.04
C LEU A 673 15.90 2.64 -16.27
N TRP A 674 16.72 2.56 -15.22
CA TRP A 674 18.06 3.12 -15.22
C TRP A 674 19.05 2.14 -14.62
N ALA A 675 20.11 1.84 -15.36
CA ALA A 675 21.24 1.09 -14.86
C ALA A 675 22.28 2.04 -14.23
N PRO A 676 23.09 1.57 -13.27
CA PRO A 676 24.26 2.30 -12.80
C PRO A 676 25.24 2.57 -13.96
N LYS A 677 25.91 3.71 -13.95
CA LYS A 677 26.89 4.08 -14.99
C LYS A 677 28.10 3.17 -15.10
N ASP A 678 28.45 2.51 -14.01
CA ASP A 678 29.56 1.55 -13.96
C ASP A 678 29.13 0.13 -14.38
N ALA A 679 27.84 -0.08 -14.71
CA ALA A 679 27.37 -1.37 -15.23
C ALA A 679 28.10 -1.75 -16.54
N PRO A 680 28.35 -3.05 -16.80
CA PRO A 680 28.99 -3.48 -18.03
C PRO A 680 28.21 -3.00 -19.26
N GLU A 681 28.91 -2.41 -20.24
CA GLU A 681 28.31 -1.89 -21.47
C GLU A 681 27.49 -2.97 -22.19
N GLU A 682 28.01 -4.20 -22.24
CA GLU A 682 27.33 -5.36 -22.84
C GLU A 682 26.00 -5.69 -22.12
N ALA A 683 25.94 -5.52 -20.80
CA ALA A 683 24.72 -5.76 -20.02
C ALA A 683 23.68 -4.66 -20.26
N VAL A 684 24.10 -3.39 -20.32
CA VAL A 684 23.21 -2.25 -20.61
C VAL A 684 22.67 -2.33 -22.03
N ASP A 685 23.52 -2.66 -23.01
CA ASP A 685 23.12 -2.84 -24.40
C ASP A 685 22.12 -3.99 -24.56
N LEU A 686 22.33 -5.10 -23.85
CA LEU A 686 21.37 -6.20 -23.83
C LEU A 686 20.00 -5.74 -23.29
N LEU A 687 19.98 -5.07 -22.14
CA LEU A 687 18.74 -4.55 -21.53
C LEU A 687 18.01 -3.57 -22.45
N ARG A 688 18.74 -2.67 -23.13
CA ARG A 688 18.18 -1.74 -24.12
C ARG A 688 17.61 -2.48 -25.32
N ASN A 689 18.33 -3.46 -25.86
CA ASN A 689 17.87 -4.25 -27.00
C ASN A 689 16.59 -5.04 -26.64
N SER A 690 16.55 -5.69 -25.48
CA SER A 690 15.34 -6.38 -25.01
C SER A 690 14.17 -5.40 -24.81
N ALA A 691 14.42 -4.22 -24.25
CA ALA A 691 13.38 -3.19 -24.12
C ALA A 691 12.90 -2.65 -25.48
N HIS A 692 13.79 -2.58 -26.48
CA HIS A 692 13.45 -2.20 -27.85
C HIS A 692 12.59 -3.26 -28.52
N GLU A 693 12.92 -4.55 -28.37
CA GLU A 693 12.11 -5.66 -28.85
C GLU A 693 10.71 -5.66 -28.22
N LEU A 694 10.64 -5.50 -26.89
CA LEU A 694 9.37 -5.38 -26.15
C LEU A 694 8.50 -4.23 -26.68
N SER A 695 9.11 -3.09 -27.02
CA SER A 695 8.38 -1.94 -27.57
C SER A 695 7.67 -2.25 -28.90
N GLY A 696 8.21 -3.19 -29.68
CA GLY A 696 7.64 -3.66 -30.94
C GLY A 696 6.64 -4.82 -30.80
N ASP A 697 6.52 -5.42 -29.61
CA ASP A 697 5.66 -6.58 -29.39
C ASP A 697 4.17 -6.19 -29.36
N THR A 698 3.37 -6.83 -30.21
CA THR A 698 1.94 -6.52 -30.35
C THR A 698 1.11 -7.02 -29.17
N ASP A 699 1.45 -8.16 -28.57
CA ASP A 699 0.76 -8.69 -27.39
C ASP A 699 1.03 -7.81 -26.17
N PHE A 700 2.30 -7.45 -25.93
CA PHE A 700 2.68 -6.49 -24.91
C PHE A 700 1.92 -5.17 -25.08
N ASN A 701 1.93 -4.59 -26.28
CA ASN A 701 1.28 -3.31 -26.54
C ASN A 701 -0.26 -3.37 -26.31
N ASN A 702 -0.91 -4.47 -26.67
CA ASN A 702 -2.34 -4.67 -26.41
C ASN A 702 -2.66 -4.78 -24.90
N LYS A 703 -1.79 -5.44 -24.12
CA LYS A 703 -1.92 -5.50 -22.65
C LYS A 703 -1.64 -4.12 -22.04
N ALA A 704 -0.57 -3.46 -22.46
CA ALA A 704 -0.16 -2.14 -21.99
C ALA A 704 -1.21 -1.06 -22.32
N GLU A 705 -1.94 -1.17 -23.42
CA GLU A 705 -3.09 -0.30 -23.72
C GLU A 705 -4.13 -0.35 -22.60
N LYS A 706 -4.50 -1.55 -22.16
CA LYS A 706 -5.51 -1.76 -21.11
C LYS A 706 -5.03 -1.35 -19.72
N VAL A 707 -3.78 -1.67 -19.39
CA VAL A 707 -3.23 -1.49 -18.03
C VAL A 707 -2.62 -0.10 -17.83
N LEU A 708 -1.90 0.41 -18.84
CA LEU A 708 -1.07 1.60 -18.74
C LEU A 708 -1.56 2.77 -19.61
N GLY A 709 -2.55 2.55 -20.48
CA GLY A 709 -3.07 3.54 -21.42
C GLY A 709 -2.29 3.63 -22.74
N GLY A 710 -1.46 2.64 -23.06
CA GLY A 710 -0.92 2.47 -24.43
C GLY A 710 0.08 3.54 -24.88
N TYR A 711 0.78 4.17 -23.93
CA TYR A 711 1.90 5.06 -24.25
C TYR A 711 3.09 4.23 -24.73
N PRO A 712 3.76 4.62 -25.82
CA PRO A 712 4.87 3.84 -26.36
C PRO A 712 6.05 3.79 -25.39
N ILE A 713 6.68 2.63 -25.29
CA ILE A 713 8.01 2.51 -24.70
C ILE A 713 9.02 3.07 -25.69
N VAL A 714 9.95 3.88 -25.20
CA VAL A 714 11.08 4.40 -25.96
C VAL A 714 12.34 3.73 -25.43
N ALA A 715 12.95 2.92 -26.27
CA ALA A 715 14.22 2.22 -26.02
C ALA A 715 15.10 2.19 -27.28
N ASP A 716 14.91 3.14 -28.20
CA ASP A 716 15.68 3.24 -29.44
C ASP A 716 17.10 3.80 -29.22
N GLU A 717 17.94 3.73 -30.26
CA GLU A 717 19.34 4.20 -30.23
C GLU A 717 19.52 5.68 -29.83
N ASN A 718 18.46 6.50 -29.94
CA ASN A 718 18.49 7.91 -29.56
C ASN A 718 17.97 8.14 -28.13
N LEU A 719 17.64 7.08 -27.37
CA LEU A 719 17.08 7.17 -26.02
C LEU A 719 17.89 8.11 -25.13
N SER A 720 19.21 7.90 -25.04
CA SER A 720 20.08 8.71 -24.17
C SER A 720 20.06 10.20 -24.54
N GLN A 721 20.02 10.52 -25.84
CA GLN A 721 19.93 11.91 -26.30
C GLN A 721 18.54 12.50 -26.02
N ARG A 722 17.46 11.75 -26.26
CA ARG A 722 16.08 12.18 -25.95
C ARG A 722 15.89 12.47 -24.47
N VAL A 723 16.39 11.58 -23.61
CA VAL A 723 16.36 11.75 -22.15
C VAL A 723 17.14 12.97 -21.74
N LYS A 724 18.37 13.13 -22.25
CA LYS A 724 19.21 14.30 -21.95
C LYS A 724 18.52 15.61 -22.35
N ASP A 725 17.92 15.66 -23.54
CA ASP A 725 17.22 16.85 -24.01
C ASP A 725 15.96 17.15 -23.18
N ALA A 726 15.22 16.11 -22.78
CA ALA A 726 14.03 16.24 -21.94
C ALA A 726 14.35 16.68 -20.51
N TYR A 727 15.48 16.23 -19.94
CA TYR A 727 15.86 16.47 -18.56
C TYR A 727 16.72 17.74 -18.39
N THR A 728 17.19 18.32 -19.49
CA THR A 728 17.90 19.61 -19.46
C THR A 728 16.92 20.74 -19.20
N VAL A 729 17.06 21.40 -18.05
CA VAL A 729 16.27 22.57 -17.68
C VAL A 729 17.16 23.80 -17.60
N THR A 730 16.79 24.85 -18.34
CA THR A 730 17.55 26.10 -18.37
C THR A 730 17.47 26.84 -17.04
N ASP A 731 18.50 27.63 -16.71
CA ASP A 731 18.51 28.47 -15.51
C ASP A 731 17.32 29.45 -15.46
N GLU A 732 16.87 29.91 -16.64
CA GLU A 732 15.68 30.76 -16.75
C GLU A 732 14.42 30.01 -16.31
N THR A 733 14.22 28.77 -16.77
CA THR A 733 13.10 27.93 -16.36
C THR A 733 13.17 27.56 -14.87
N LYS A 734 14.35 27.15 -14.37
CA LYS A 734 14.56 26.87 -12.93
C LYS A 734 14.26 28.10 -12.08
N GLY A 735 14.76 29.27 -12.49
CA GLY A 735 14.54 30.54 -11.81
C GLY A 735 13.07 30.94 -11.78
N TYR A 736 12.37 30.78 -12.90
CA TYR A 736 10.92 31.02 -12.97
C TYR A 736 10.14 30.07 -12.05
N VAL A 737 10.44 28.76 -12.10
CA VAL A 737 9.75 27.76 -11.27
C VAL A 737 9.98 28.03 -9.78
N THR A 738 11.21 28.34 -9.39
CA THR A 738 11.55 28.65 -7.99
C THR A 738 10.84 29.92 -7.53
N ALA A 739 10.78 30.95 -8.38
CA ALA A 739 10.02 32.17 -8.08
C ALA A 739 8.52 31.89 -7.98
N LEU A 740 7.95 31.07 -8.86
CA LEU A 740 6.54 30.67 -8.78
C LEU A 740 6.22 29.98 -7.45
N LEU A 741 7.03 28.99 -7.06
CA LEU A 741 6.85 28.26 -5.80
C LEU A 741 6.93 29.19 -4.58
N LYS A 742 7.91 30.09 -4.57
CA LYS A 742 8.11 31.05 -3.47
C LYS A 742 7.02 32.12 -3.43
N ASP A 743 6.80 32.82 -4.53
CA ASP A 743 6.00 34.05 -4.57
C ASP A 743 4.49 33.73 -4.58
N SER A 744 4.07 32.66 -5.26
CA SER A 744 2.66 32.30 -5.39
C SER A 744 2.20 31.25 -4.37
N TYR A 745 3.11 30.39 -3.89
CA TYR A 745 2.75 29.27 -3.01
C TYR A 745 3.46 29.29 -1.65
N GLY A 746 4.39 30.22 -1.41
CA GLY A 746 5.10 30.33 -0.14
C GLY A 746 6.07 29.18 0.15
N ILE A 747 6.53 28.49 -0.91
CA ILE A 747 7.38 27.30 -0.80
C ILE A 747 8.82 27.70 -1.16
N GLU A 748 9.71 27.56 -0.19
CA GLU A 748 11.15 27.73 -0.40
C GLU A 748 11.79 26.34 -0.57
N LEU A 749 12.64 26.22 -1.60
CA LEU A 749 13.44 25.02 -1.83
C LEU A 749 14.63 25.02 -0.87
N ASP A 750 14.92 23.85 -0.30
CA ASP A 750 15.92 23.61 0.75
C ASP A 750 17.37 23.43 0.26
#